data_AF-A0A319E9F4-F1
#
_entry.id   AF-A0A319E9F4-F1
#
_cell.length_a   1.000
_cell.length_b   1.000
_cell.length_c   1.000
_cell.angle_alpha   90.00
_cell.angle_beta   90.00
_cell.angle_gamma   90.00
#
_symmetry.space_group_name_H-M   'P 1'
#
loop_
_entity.id
_entity.type
_entity.pdbx_description
1 polymer ?
#
loop_
_entity_poly.entity_id
_entity_poly.type
_entity_poly.pdbx_seq_one_letter_code
_entity_poly.pdbx_strand_id
1 'polypeptide(L)'
;MGMTLLADAATSSLTAIKGSTSSVFASTSPVLPPEPARTVVTVYSPGQEAIVQVVAEILGKPWTTETSLSTLSRGSNVVVVGILATEDSIRSLQDDDHTACILVNTHCVDDGSFPVEALSDCCHYEFLYSLRSPFFRRDLTRFLSLILGQTRPHEDLKTKSRTNFISTTFPDVHAALPNLDILSVGSDAVEIRVDLLVDPSPQGMSSSVPSLRYVGQQLILLRQHTELPIIFTTRCTKENGKFPMENPTLFYKYLRRAIQWGVEYIDVELWLPEDIRKRLSEVKGNSIIMSAFHDFSGTWKWTSPDAPRIFAESAQYADIVKMIAMVNTIEANYELEYFRSTVRKSHGSYPLLSAVNMGQMGQLSRALNTVFSPITHPLLPMIAAPGQLTAAEINEALHIMGQLPKRDLYAIGSFRSTPQSMFMEKCFNELSLPHTLTSIDRGPTGSIERVITQPTFGGASVHPPIPSGTACIPAVSEAARAIGLVDTIVAECGQGPQPQLIGENATWKGIRATLTRDYVPSAYRGRAAIILAGSESEASATIFALRSLGVGAIHTVGFRAHGPLAEGLEPFTSIQSVKMVEQPFAMVSALPPEKSLLVQPLLRHYRSSGRASPPSTRGKVYLDLTRGERTGDPVGVAVWAGWTAYGIEDVDAWTTVETLRLLVGQNVPFDFVRMASGRVF
;
A
#
# COMPACT_ATOMS: atom_id res chain seq x y z
N MET A 1 -42.35 45.45 -50.80
CA MET A 1 -42.09 46.57 -49.86
C MET A 1 -41.63 45.97 -48.54
N GLY A 2 -40.44 46.38 -48.06
CA GLY A 2 -39.89 46.14 -46.70
C GLY A 2 -39.31 44.74 -46.44
N MET A 3 -38.03 44.46 -46.70
CA MET A 3 -36.82 44.63 -45.83
C MET A 3 -36.68 43.55 -44.73
N THR A 4 -35.80 42.55 -44.93
CA THR A 4 -34.44 42.33 -44.30
C THR A 4 -34.54 41.73 -42.88
N LEU A 5 -33.87 40.64 -42.46
CA LEU A 5 -32.46 40.22 -42.56
C LEU A 5 -32.30 38.69 -42.34
N LEU A 6 -31.43 38.08 -43.18
CA LEU A 6 -30.27 37.17 -42.93
C LEU A 6 -30.41 35.94 -41.99
N ALA A 7 -29.80 34.78 -42.27
CA ALA A 7 -28.90 34.34 -43.34
C ALA A 7 -28.98 32.80 -43.50
N ASP A 8 -28.82 32.36 -44.75
CA ASP A 8 -28.97 30.98 -45.22
C ASP A 8 -27.83 30.05 -44.81
N ALA A 9 -28.21 28.83 -44.45
CA ALA A 9 -27.35 27.66 -44.39
C ALA A 9 -27.37 26.95 -45.75
N ALA A 10 -26.20 26.70 -46.33
CA ALA A 10 -26.08 25.83 -47.49
C ALA A 10 -24.92 24.83 -47.31
N THR A 11 -25.32 23.58 -47.41
CA THR A 11 -24.56 22.33 -47.47
C THR A 11 -23.60 22.26 -48.66
N SER A 12 -22.40 21.69 -48.47
CA SER A 12 -21.89 20.60 -49.34
C SER A 12 -20.58 19.98 -48.83
N SER A 13 -20.56 18.66 -48.95
CA SER A 13 -19.53 17.63 -48.79
C SER A 13 -18.08 17.91 -49.24
N LEU A 14 -17.15 17.60 -48.32
CA LEU A 14 -15.97 16.71 -48.46
C LEU A 14 -15.23 16.62 -49.81
N THR A 15 -14.02 17.20 -49.88
CA THR A 15 -12.74 16.45 -49.98
C THR A 15 -11.51 17.37 -49.85
N ALA A 16 -10.60 16.95 -48.96
CA ALA A 16 -9.16 17.22 -48.87
C ALA A 16 -8.61 18.66 -49.01
N ILE A 17 -7.92 19.15 -47.96
CA ILE A 17 -6.52 19.62 -48.01
C ILE A 17 -5.99 19.78 -46.57
N LYS A 18 -4.72 19.36 -46.39
CA LYS A 18 -3.84 19.41 -45.22
C LYS A 18 -4.00 20.63 -44.31
N GLY A 19 -4.05 20.36 -42.99
CA GLY A 19 -3.75 21.32 -41.93
C GLY A 19 -3.02 20.61 -40.80
N SER A 20 -1.76 20.94 -40.61
CA SER A 20 -0.93 20.50 -39.48
C SER A 20 -1.52 21.02 -38.16
N THR A 21 -1.88 20.12 -37.25
CA THR A 21 -2.17 20.49 -35.86
C THR A 21 -1.20 19.77 -34.94
N SER A 22 -0.24 20.54 -34.44
CA SER A 22 0.58 20.23 -33.27
C SER A 22 -0.35 19.94 -32.08
N SER A 23 -0.48 18.69 -31.69
CA SER A 23 -1.13 18.32 -30.44
C SER A 23 -0.17 18.59 -29.28
N VAL A 24 -0.51 19.56 -28.46
CA VAL A 24 0.11 19.84 -27.17
C VAL A 24 0.01 18.59 -26.30
N PHE A 25 1.16 18.01 -25.96
CA PHE A 25 1.27 16.91 -25.00
C PHE A 25 0.92 17.42 -23.60
N ALA A 26 -0.19 16.96 -23.03
CA ALA A 26 -0.48 17.14 -21.61
C ALA A 26 0.34 16.10 -20.82
N SER A 27 1.30 16.59 -20.02
CA SER A 27 2.09 15.79 -19.09
C SER A 27 1.23 15.32 -17.92
N THR A 28 0.72 14.09 -17.98
CA THR A 28 0.00 13.48 -16.86
C THR A 28 0.95 12.69 -15.96
N SER A 29 2.02 13.30 -15.44
CA SER A 29 2.73 12.71 -14.31
C SER A 29 1.72 12.40 -13.19
N PRO A 30 1.95 11.39 -12.32
CA PRO A 30 1.11 11.18 -11.14
C PRO A 30 1.25 12.39 -10.21
N VAL A 31 0.48 13.42 -10.46
CA VAL A 31 0.41 14.62 -9.63
C VAL A 31 -0.31 14.21 -8.36
N LEU A 32 0.40 14.28 -7.23
CA LEU A 32 -0.20 14.09 -5.91
C LEU A 32 -1.44 14.99 -5.81
N PRO A 33 -2.62 14.46 -5.46
CA PRO A 33 -3.82 15.29 -5.34
C PRO A 33 -3.54 16.51 -4.45
N PRO A 34 -4.17 17.67 -4.73
CA PRO A 34 -4.06 18.83 -3.86
C PRO A 34 -4.58 18.44 -2.48
N GLU A 35 -3.70 18.49 -1.48
CA GLU A 35 -4.03 18.12 -0.11
C GLU A 35 -4.86 19.26 0.50
N PRO A 36 -6.08 19.02 1.02
CA PRO A 36 -6.70 20.01 1.88
C PRO A 36 -5.80 20.14 3.10
N ALA A 37 -5.26 21.34 3.34
CA ALA A 37 -4.39 21.62 4.48
C ALA A 37 -5.19 21.50 5.79
N ARG A 38 -5.38 20.26 6.26
CA ARG A 38 -6.02 19.96 7.54
C ARG A 38 -4.94 19.87 8.61
N THR A 39 -5.12 20.61 9.68
CA THR A 39 -4.25 20.52 10.85
C THR A 39 -4.47 19.18 11.56
N VAL A 40 -3.39 18.46 11.86
CA VAL A 40 -3.44 17.25 12.68
C VAL A 40 -3.33 17.65 14.15
N VAL A 41 -4.37 17.37 14.93
CA VAL A 41 -4.41 17.63 16.37
C VAL A 41 -4.16 16.32 17.11
N THR A 42 -3.02 16.23 17.77
CA THR A 42 -2.58 15.06 18.53
C THR A 42 -2.95 15.27 20.00
N VAL A 43 -3.95 14.55 20.48
CA VAL A 43 -4.30 14.54 21.90
C VAL A 43 -3.42 13.50 22.60
N TYR A 44 -2.76 13.87 23.70
CA TYR A 44 -1.79 13.01 24.40
C TYR A 44 -1.98 13.03 25.93
N SER A 45 -1.61 11.93 26.58
CA SER A 45 -1.67 11.78 28.03
C SER A 45 -0.51 12.48 28.75
N PRO A 46 -0.64 12.85 30.05
CA PRO A 46 0.46 13.43 30.84
C PRO A 46 1.77 12.64 30.72
N GLY A 47 2.87 13.34 30.46
CA GLY A 47 4.20 12.73 30.27
C GLY A 47 4.46 12.12 28.88
N GLN A 48 3.49 12.16 27.97
CA GLN A 48 3.61 11.59 26.61
C GLN A 48 3.78 12.63 25.50
N GLU A 49 4.16 13.87 25.82
CA GLU A 49 4.30 14.98 24.85
C GLU A 49 5.22 14.67 23.65
N ALA A 50 6.19 13.78 23.84
CA ALA A 50 7.11 13.36 22.79
C ALA A 50 6.40 12.80 21.54
N ILE A 51 5.20 12.22 21.68
CA ILE A 51 4.42 11.72 20.53
C ILE A 51 4.10 12.82 19.51
N VAL A 52 3.85 14.05 19.98
CA VAL A 52 3.57 15.21 19.12
C VAL A 52 4.76 15.51 18.22
N GLN A 53 5.97 15.39 18.76
CA GLN A 53 7.22 15.59 18.01
C GLN A 53 7.40 14.50 16.96
N VAL A 54 7.14 13.23 17.32
CA VAL A 54 7.25 12.10 16.37
C VAL A 54 6.26 12.26 15.21
N VAL A 55 5.00 12.61 15.50
CA VAL A 55 3.99 12.89 14.46
C VAL A 55 4.48 14.02 13.54
N ALA A 56 4.99 15.11 14.12
CA ALA A 56 5.52 16.25 13.37
C ALA A 56 6.71 15.89 12.48
N GLU A 57 7.63 15.06 12.99
CA GLU A 57 8.77 14.57 12.21
C GLU A 57 8.34 13.68 11.04
N ILE A 58 7.42 12.75 11.27
CA ILE A 58 6.89 11.84 10.23
C ILE A 58 6.16 12.62 9.14
N LEU A 59 5.35 13.61 9.52
CA LEU A 59 4.65 14.50 8.60
C LEU A 59 5.57 15.52 7.94
N GLY A 60 6.78 15.70 8.49
CA GLY A 60 7.67 16.78 8.11
C GLY A 60 7.00 18.14 8.29
N LYS A 61 6.44 18.44 9.46
CA LYS A 61 5.71 19.69 9.70
C LYS A 61 6.14 20.36 11.02
N PRO A 62 5.96 21.70 11.14
CA PRO A 62 6.04 22.37 12.43
C PRO A 62 5.01 21.83 13.41
N TRP A 63 5.37 21.83 14.69
CA TRP A 63 4.47 21.51 15.78
C TRP A 63 4.48 22.57 16.87
N THR A 64 3.39 22.63 17.63
CA THR A 64 3.22 23.42 18.85
C THR A 64 2.37 22.63 19.84
N THR A 65 2.36 23.02 21.11
CA THR A 65 1.44 22.51 22.12
C THR A 65 0.53 23.64 22.60
N GLU A 66 -0.76 23.33 22.72
CA GLU A 66 -1.81 24.28 23.11
C GLU A 66 -2.66 23.71 24.25
N THR A 67 -3.32 24.59 24.98
CA THR A 67 -4.23 24.22 26.08
C THR A 67 -5.66 23.93 25.62
N SER A 68 -6.09 24.50 24.49
CA SER A 68 -7.43 24.30 23.93
C SER A 68 -7.47 24.44 22.41
N LEU A 69 -8.49 23.86 21.78
CA LEU A 69 -8.77 24.05 20.35
C LEU A 69 -9.13 25.49 19.98
N SER A 70 -9.84 26.21 20.87
CA SER A 70 -10.29 27.59 20.62
C SER A 70 -9.14 28.58 20.36
N THR A 71 -7.94 28.25 20.86
CA THR A 71 -6.71 29.01 20.63
C THR A 71 -6.20 28.90 19.18
N LEU A 72 -6.73 27.99 18.35
CA LEU A 72 -6.37 27.78 16.93
C LEU A 72 -6.83 28.91 15.98
N SER A 73 -7.04 30.12 16.51
CA SER A 73 -7.56 31.27 15.79
C SER A 73 -6.60 31.80 14.72
N ARG A 74 -6.95 31.54 13.44
CA ARG A 74 -6.60 32.28 12.20
C ARG A 74 -5.14 32.75 12.05
N GLY A 75 -4.37 32.00 11.25
CA GLY A 75 -3.22 32.54 10.52
C GLY A 75 -1.87 31.87 10.72
N SER A 76 -1.80 30.67 11.30
CA SER A 76 -0.53 29.97 11.47
C SER A 76 -0.35 28.86 10.41
N ASN A 77 0.83 28.80 9.78
CA ASN A 77 1.28 27.69 8.91
C ASN A 77 1.53 26.38 9.72
N VAL A 78 0.89 26.23 10.89
CA VAL A 78 1.11 25.12 11.83
C VAL A 78 0.20 23.95 11.45
N VAL A 79 0.82 22.81 11.16
CA VAL A 79 0.13 21.63 10.63
C VAL A 79 -0.01 20.52 11.67
N VAL A 80 0.71 20.58 12.80
CA VAL A 80 0.58 19.63 13.91
C VAL A 80 0.44 20.37 15.24
N VAL A 81 -0.57 20.02 16.03
CA VAL A 81 -0.82 20.65 17.34
C VAL A 81 -1.01 19.57 18.39
N GLY A 82 -0.28 19.67 19.50
CA GLY A 82 -0.45 18.81 20.66
C GLY A 82 -1.45 19.41 21.66
N ILE A 83 -2.39 18.61 22.16
CA ILE A 83 -3.29 18.99 23.26
C ILE A 83 -3.17 17.95 24.37
N LEU A 84 -2.92 18.40 25.60
CA LEU A 84 -2.91 17.53 26.77
C LEU A 84 -4.32 17.08 27.13
N ALA A 85 -4.53 15.77 27.25
CA ALA A 85 -5.80 15.19 27.69
C ALA A 85 -6.09 15.55 29.16
N THR A 86 -7.04 16.47 29.36
CA THR A 86 -7.60 16.90 30.65
C THR A 86 -9.12 16.89 30.59
N GLU A 87 -9.82 16.94 31.72
CA GLU A 87 -11.29 17.01 31.71
C GLU A 87 -11.80 18.26 30.96
N ASP A 88 -11.10 19.39 31.12
CA ASP A 88 -11.44 20.64 30.44
C ASP A 88 -11.19 20.55 28.93
N SER A 89 -10.10 19.92 28.50
CA SER A 89 -9.84 19.72 27.08
C SER A 89 -10.91 18.81 26.46
N ILE A 90 -11.34 17.74 27.14
CA ILE A 90 -12.41 16.84 26.64
C ILE A 90 -13.71 17.60 26.41
N ARG A 91 -14.09 18.51 27.31
CA ARG A 91 -15.27 19.37 27.12
C ARG A 91 -15.12 20.28 25.90
N SER A 92 -13.95 20.91 25.74
CA SER A 92 -13.69 21.76 24.56
C SER A 92 -13.76 21.02 23.23
N LEU A 93 -13.43 19.72 23.21
CA LEU A 93 -13.52 18.87 22.02
C LEU A 93 -14.96 18.55 21.63
N GLN A 94 -15.94 18.72 22.51
CA GLN A 94 -17.35 18.41 22.23
C GLN A 94 -18.13 19.56 21.60
N ASP A 95 -17.66 20.81 21.77
CA ASP A 95 -18.43 22.02 21.45
C ASP A 95 -18.14 22.61 20.05
N ASP A 96 -17.04 22.23 19.39
CA ASP A 96 -16.57 22.86 18.14
C ASP A 96 -16.89 22.04 16.85
N ASP A 97 -17.16 22.74 15.74
CA ASP A 97 -17.31 22.15 14.40
C ASP A 97 -15.92 21.85 13.79
N HIS A 98 -15.48 20.59 13.89
CA HIS A 98 -14.11 20.13 13.60
C HIS A 98 -13.76 19.96 12.12
N THR A 99 -14.47 20.61 11.19
CA THR A 99 -14.30 20.38 9.73
C THR A 99 -12.91 20.77 9.18
N ALA A 100 -12.16 21.61 9.90
CA ALA A 100 -10.84 22.10 9.49
C ALA A 100 -9.64 21.27 10.00
N CYS A 101 -9.85 20.31 10.91
CA CYS A 101 -8.77 19.55 11.55
C CYS A 101 -9.05 18.04 11.64
N ILE A 102 -8.00 17.26 11.91
CA ILE A 102 -8.09 15.82 12.17
C ILE A 102 -7.62 15.58 13.59
N LEU A 103 -8.54 15.19 14.47
CA LEU A 103 -8.24 14.86 15.85
C LEU A 103 -7.84 13.40 15.99
N VAL A 104 -6.65 13.19 16.56
CA VAL A 104 -6.06 11.87 16.82
C VAL A 104 -5.81 11.74 18.32
N ASN A 105 -6.57 10.86 18.98
CA ASN A 105 -6.28 10.46 20.35
C ASN A 105 -5.08 9.52 20.36
N THR A 106 -3.99 9.87 21.03
CA THR A 106 -2.79 9.02 21.10
C THR A 106 -2.60 8.46 22.50
N HIS A 107 -2.30 7.18 22.60
CA HIS A 107 -2.16 6.51 23.89
C HIS A 107 -1.07 5.45 23.91
N CYS A 108 -0.17 5.56 24.88
CA CYS A 108 0.87 4.58 25.13
C CYS A 108 0.29 3.40 25.91
N VAL A 109 0.43 2.17 25.41
CA VAL A 109 -0.10 0.96 26.06
C VAL A 109 0.88 0.28 27.03
N ASP A 110 2.08 0.83 27.20
CA ASP A 110 3.18 0.21 27.97
C ASP A 110 2.93 0.12 29.49
N ASP A 111 2.06 0.98 30.03
CA ASP A 111 1.67 1.00 31.44
C ASP A 111 0.45 0.11 31.75
N GLY A 112 -0.12 -0.54 30.73
CA GLY A 112 -1.32 -1.33 30.85
C GLY A 112 -2.57 -0.50 31.14
N SER A 113 -2.57 0.81 30.90
CA SER A 113 -3.78 1.62 30.83
C SER A 113 -4.41 1.55 29.44
N PHE A 114 -5.60 2.11 29.27
CA PHE A 114 -6.30 2.15 27.99
C PHE A 114 -7.00 3.51 27.83
N PRO A 115 -7.20 4.01 26.60
CA PRO A 115 -7.89 5.26 26.37
C PRO A 115 -9.25 5.36 27.05
N VAL A 116 -9.56 6.55 27.55
CA VAL A 116 -10.89 6.89 28.05
C VAL A 116 -11.87 6.90 26.87
N GLU A 117 -12.98 6.17 27.00
CA GLU A 117 -13.95 6.00 25.91
C GLU A 117 -14.53 7.34 25.46
N ALA A 118 -14.94 8.20 26.39
CA ALA A 118 -15.48 9.53 26.08
C ALA A 118 -14.51 10.41 25.27
N LEU A 119 -13.20 10.34 25.55
CA LEU A 119 -12.19 11.07 24.77
C LEU A 119 -12.07 10.49 23.36
N SER A 120 -12.07 9.17 23.25
CA SER A 120 -12.00 8.47 21.97
C SER A 120 -13.19 8.84 21.07
N ASP A 121 -14.39 8.91 21.64
CA ASP A 121 -15.62 9.21 20.92
C ASP A 121 -15.67 10.65 20.38
N CYS A 122 -14.94 11.57 21.02
CA CYS A 122 -14.77 12.96 20.56
C CYS A 122 -13.73 13.10 19.44
N CYS A 123 -12.89 12.09 19.21
CA CYS A 123 -11.81 12.14 18.24
C CYS A 123 -12.18 11.41 16.93
N HIS A 124 -11.66 11.92 15.81
CA HIS A 124 -11.83 11.27 14.51
C HIS A 124 -11.10 9.92 14.45
N TYR A 125 -9.92 9.87 15.07
CA TYR A 125 -9.07 8.68 15.10
C TYR A 125 -8.44 8.46 16.48
N GLU A 126 -7.95 7.24 16.69
CA GLU A 126 -7.20 6.82 17.87
C GLU A 126 -5.97 6.05 17.43
N PHE A 127 -4.82 6.33 18.02
CA PHE A 127 -3.57 5.65 17.76
C PHE A 127 -2.99 5.10 19.06
N LEU A 128 -2.95 3.77 19.15
CA LEU A 128 -2.31 3.05 20.24
C LEU A 128 -0.85 2.81 19.87
N TYR A 129 0.06 2.99 20.83
CA TYR A 129 1.49 2.75 20.59
C TYR A 129 2.23 2.16 21.79
N SER A 130 3.37 1.54 21.53
CA SER A 130 4.32 1.06 22.54
C SER A 130 5.70 1.66 22.23
N LEU A 131 6.31 2.33 23.19
CA LEU A 131 7.66 2.90 23.03
C LEU A 131 8.75 1.82 23.07
N ARG A 132 8.40 0.61 23.53
CA ARG A 132 9.29 -0.56 23.55
C ARG A 132 9.41 -1.24 22.18
N SER A 133 8.47 -0.98 21.27
CA SER A 133 8.45 -1.60 19.95
C SER A 133 9.39 -0.87 18.98
N PRO A 134 10.30 -1.58 18.29
CA PRO A 134 11.14 -0.97 17.26
C PRO A 134 10.32 -0.58 16.01
N PHE A 135 9.08 -1.05 15.89
CA PHE A 135 8.21 -0.83 14.74
C PHE A 135 7.24 0.34 14.93
N PHE A 136 7.23 0.99 16.09
CA PHE A 136 6.32 2.09 16.43
C PHE A 136 6.29 3.20 15.36
N ARG A 137 7.46 3.63 14.88
CA ARG A 137 7.55 4.72 13.89
C ARG A 137 6.94 4.32 12.54
N ARG A 138 7.22 3.10 12.09
CA ARG A 138 6.68 2.52 10.85
C ARG A 138 5.16 2.42 10.92
N ASP A 139 4.65 1.89 12.02
CA ASP A 139 3.22 1.77 12.30
C ASP A 139 2.52 3.13 12.29
N LEU A 140 3.06 4.11 13.01
CA LEU A 140 2.54 5.48 13.02
C LEU A 140 2.58 6.11 11.61
N THR A 141 3.63 5.87 10.83
CA THR A 141 3.73 6.35 9.45
C THR A 141 2.64 5.77 8.56
N ARG A 142 2.37 4.46 8.67
CA ARG A 142 1.29 3.79 7.93
C ARG A 142 -0.09 4.30 8.32
N PHE A 143 -0.34 4.43 9.63
CA PHE A 143 -1.57 5.00 10.17
C PHE A 143 -1.80 6.43 9.64
N LEU A 144 -0.81 7.32 9.79
CA LEU A 144 -0.90 8.71 9.31
C LEU A 144 -1.11 8.78 7.80
N SER A 145 -0.40 7.96 7.03
CA SER A 145 -0.54 7.91 5.57
C SER A 145 -1.97 7.52 5.15
N LEU A 146 -2.59 6.57 5.86
CA LEU A 146 -3.96 6.14 5.58
C LEU A 146 -4.98 7.21 5.99
N ILE A 147 -4.94 7.74 7.22
CA ILE A 147 -5.96 8.69 7.69
C ILE A 147 -5.91 10.03 6.95
N LEU A 148 -4.73 10.41 6.43
CA LEU A 148 -4.56 11.59 5.59
C LEU A 148 -4.85 11.31 4.11
N GLY A 149 -5.16 10.06 3.74
CA GLY A 149 -5.49 9.65 2.38
C GLY A 149 -4.31 9.71 1.41
N GLN A 150 -3.08 9.72 1.93
CA GLN A 150 -1.82 9.78 1.18
C GLN A 150 -1.40 8.42 0.65
N THR A 151 -1.83 7.34 1.33
CA THR A 151 -1.78 5.96 0.82
C THR A 151 -3.20 5.41 0.68
N ARG A 152 -3.43 4.65 -0.39
CA ARG A 152 -4.74 4.03 -0.67
C ARG A 152 -4.52 2.60 -1.18
N PRO A 153 -4.21 1.63 -0.30
CA PRO A 153 -3.86 0.28 -0.73
C PRO A 153 -4.91 -0.38 -1.61
N HIS A 154 -6.20 -0.06 -1.41
CA HIS A 154 -7.28 -0.55 -2.26
C HIS A 154 -7.18 -0.13 -3.73
N GLU A 155 -6.65 1.07 -4.00
CA GLU A 155 -6.48 1.58 -5.37
C GLU A 155 -5.40 0.81 -6.14
N ASP A 156 -4.40 0.29 -5.44
CA ASP A 156 -3.38 -0.58 -6.04
C ASP A 156 -3.87 -2.03 -6.15
N LEU A 157 -4.59 -2.52 -5.14
CA LEU A 157 -5.10 -3.89 -5.13
C LEU A 157 -6.21 -4.13 -6.16
N LYS A 158 -7.03 -3.13 -6.48
CA LYS A 158 -8.08 -3.25 -7.51
C LYS A 158 -7.53 -3.39 -8.93
N THR A 159 -6.28 -2.98 -9.19
CA THR A 159 -5.66 -3.12 -10.51
C THR A 159 -5.06 -4.50 -10.72
N LYS A 160 -4.90 -5.30 -9.65
CA LYS A 160 -4.44 -6.68 -9.77
C LYS A 160 -5.51 -7.54 -10.43
N SER A 161 -5.08 -8.49 -11.25
CA SER A 161 -5.95 -9.49 -11.87
C SER A 161 -6.61 -10.42 -10.85
N ARG A 162 -5.93 -10.66 -9.72
CA ARG A 162 -6.40 -11.49 -8.61
C ARG A 162 -5.89 -10.95 -7.28
N THR A 163 -6.75 -10.97 -6.27
CA THR A 163 -6.39 -10.67 -4.89
C THR A 163 -6.84 -11.75 -3.92
N ASN A 164 -6.03 -11.99 -2.89
CA ASN A 164 -6.30 -12.96 -1.83
C ASN A 164 -6.20 -12.30 -0.45
N PHE A 165 -6.84 -12.85 0.58
CA PHE A 165 -6.56 -12.49 1.97
C PHE A 165 -6.52 -13.72 2.86
N ILE A 166 -5.68 -13.69 3.89
CA ILE A 166 -5.56 -14.77 4.87
C ILE A 166 -6.22 -14.35 6.19
N SER A 167 -7.03 -15.24 6.76
CA SER A 167 -7.68 -15.02 8.05
C SER A 167 -6.80 -15.54 9.19
N THR A 168 -6.42 -14.67 10.12
CA THR A 168 -5.77 -15.11 11.36
C THR A 168 -6.81 -15.75 12.27
N THR A 169 -6.68 -17.05 12.52
CA THR A 169 -7.60 -17.82 13.38
C THR A 169 -7.00 -18.08 14.77
N PHE A 170 -5.99 -17.31 15.16
CA PHE A 170 -5.34 -17.44 16.45
C PHE A 170 -6.17 -16.76 17.55
N PRO A 171 -6.24 -17.35 18.76
CA PRO A 171 -6.88 -16.69 19.91
C PRO A 171 -6.08 -15.48 20.40
N ASP A 172 -4.78 -15.42 20.08
CA ASP A 172 -3.86 -14.33 20.37
C ASP A 172 -2.87 -14.18 19.19
N VAL A 173 -2.69 -12.97 18.69
CA VAL A 173 -1.80 -12.63 17.56
C VAL A 173 -0.33 -12.95 17.87
N HIS A 174 0.10 -12.95 19.14
CA HIS A 174 1.46 -13.37 19.50
C HIS A 174 1.81 -14.76 18.98
N ALA A 175 0.81 -15.67 18.90
CA ALA A 175 1.01 -17.02 18.38
C ALA A 175 1.29 -17.04 16.87
N ALA A 176 0.87 -16.01 16.12
CA ALA A 176 1.10 -15.90 14.69
C ALA A 176 2.49 -15.34 14.35
N LEU A 177 3.07 -14.49 15.22
CA LEU A 177 4.27 -13.69 14.90
C LEU A 177 5.46 -14.49 14.36
N PRO A 178 5.83 -15.66 14.93
CA PRO A 178 6.99 -16.41 14.43
C PRO A 178 6.86 -16.85 12.97
N ASN A 179 5.63 -16.99 12.47
CA ASN A 179 5.33 -17.51 11.14
C ASN A 179 4.54 -16.51 10.28
N LEU A 180 4.28 -15.28 10.75
CA LEU A 180 3.36 -14.35 10.08
C LEU A 180 3.81 -14.02 8.65
N ASP A 181 5.11 -13.85 8.46
CA ASP A 181 5.73 -13.63 7.15
C ASP A 181 5.53 -14.81 6.19
N ILE A 182 5.57 -16.04 6.69
CA ILE A 182 5.34 -17.25 5.88
C ILE A 182 3.85 -17.40 5.58
N LEU A 183 3.01 -17.25 6.61
CA LEU A 183 1.55 -17.35 6.53
C LEU A 183 0.97 -16.40 5.47
N SER A 184 1.56 -15.22 5.30
CA SER A 184 1.03 -14.17 4.44
C SER A 184 1.58 -14.17 3.00
N VAL A 185 2.45 -15.11 2.64
CA VAL A 185 2.92 -15.28 1.25
C VAL A 185 1.74 -15.59 0.32
N GLY A 186 1.61 -14.84 -0.78
CA GLY A 186 0.49 -14.94 -1.72
C GLY A 186 -0.79 -14.22 -1.27
N SER A 187 -0.76 -13.56 -0.11
CA SER A 187 -1.86 -12.77 0.43
C SER A 187 -1.68 -11.27 0.16
N ASP A 188 -2.78 -10.59 -0.12
CA ASP A 188 -2.84 -9.14 -0.33
C ASP A 188 -3.37 -8.36 0.88
N ALA A 189 -3.97 -9.07 1.84
CA ALA A 189 -4.42 -8.52 3.12
C ALA A 189 -4.39 -9.59 4.21
N VAL A 190 -4.40 -9.17 5.47
CA VAL A 190 -4.55 -10.06 6.63
C VAL A 190 -5.83 -9.73 7.36
N GLU A 191 -6.72 -10.69 7.54
CA GLU A 191 -7.95 -10.53 8.30
C GLU A 191 -7.72 -10.88 9.77
N ILE A 192 -7.96 -9.92 10.66
CA ILE A 192 -8.06 -10.15 12.10
C ILE A 192 -9.50 -10.53 12.45
N ARG A 193 -9.69 -11.79 12.86
CA ARG A 193 -10.96 -12.33 13.32
C ARG A 193 -11.17 -12.00 14.80
N VAL A 194 -11.75 -10.83 15.05
CA VAL A 194 -11.97 -10.30 16.40
C VAL A 194 -12.83 -11.24 17.24
N ASP A 195 -13.80 -11.90 16.62
CA ASP A 195 -14.65 -12.88 17.28
C ASP A 195 -13.89 -14.15 17.74
N LEU A 196 -12.69 -14.42 17.22
CA LEU A 196 -11.88 -15.58 17.61
C LEU A 196 -10.84 -15.26 18.69
N LEU A 197 -10.58 -13.98 18.96
CA LEU A 197 -9.64 -13.54 19.99
C LEU A 197 -10.14 -13.90 21.40
N VAL A 198 -9.22 -14.29 22.29
CA VAL A 198 -9.52 -14.69 23.66
C VAL A 198 -8.79 -13.76 24.63
N ASP A 199 -9.54 -12.83 25.22
CA ASP A 199 -9.02 -11.88 26.21
C ASP A 199 -8.63 -12.62 27.51
N PRO A 200 -7.35 -12.57 27.95
CA PRO A 200 -6.89 -13.20 29.18
C PRO A 200 -7.34 -12.38 30.40
N SER A 201 -8.65 -12.34 30.67
CA SER A 201 -9.19 -11.65 31.83
C SER A 201 -8.92 -12.47 33.11
N PRO A 202 -8.34 -11.86 34.17
CA PRO A 202 -7.92 -12.57 35.39
C PRO A 202 -9.05 -13.09 36.29
N GLN A 203 -10.34 -12.91 35.95
CA GLN A 203 -11.45 -13.15 36.88
C GLN A 203 -12.42 -14.29 36.53
N GLY A 204 -12.09 -15.22 35.62
CA GLY A 204 -12.94 -16.40 35.36
C GLY A 204 -14.34 -16.11 34.79
N MET A 205 -14.75 -14.84 34.67
CA MET A 205 -15.87 -14.38 33.87
C MET A 205 -15.38 -14.26 32.43
N SER A 206 -15.47 -15.35 31.68
CA SER A 206 -15.29 -15.33 30.23
C SER A 206 -16.37 -14.43 29.62
N SER A 207 -15.99 -13.21 29.22
CA SER A 207 -16.84 -12.37 28.37
C SER A 207 -17.01 -13.08 27.03
N SER A 208 -18.23 -13.08 26.48
CA SER A 208 -18.48 -13.65 25.15
C SER A 208 -17.73 -12.92 24.03
N VAL A 209 -17.28 -11.69 24.28
CA VAL A 209 -16.54 -10.84 23.34
C VAL A 209 -15.29 -10.28 24.01
N PRO A 210 -14.12 -10.29 23.34
CA PRO A 210 -12.89 -9.69 23.87
C PRO A 210 -13.04 -8.18 24.06
N SER A 211 -12.43 -7.61 25.10
CA SER A 211 -12.51 -6.16 25.35
C SER A 211 -11.86 -5.36 24.21
N LEU A 212 -12.36 -4.14 23.93
CA LEU A 212 -11.70 -3.22 22.98
C LEU A 212 -10.24 -2.96 23.35
N ARG A 213 -9.92 -3.00 24.64
CA ARG A 213 -8.54 -2.91 25.11
C ARG A 213 -7.67 -4.02 24.53
N TYR A 214 -8.08 -5.27 24.73
CA TYR A 214 -7.34 -6.41 24.22
C TYR A 214 -7.31 -6.40 22.69
N VAL A 215 -8.45 -6.16 22.03
CA VAL A 215 -8.52 -6.09 20.56
C VAL A 215 -7.57 -5.00 20.01
N GLY A 216 -7.53 -3.83 20.63
CA GLY A 216 -6.62 -2.75 20.25
C GLY A 216 -5.14 -3.16 20.37
N GLN A 217 -4.77 -3.86 21.45
CA GLN A 217 -3.42 -4.41 21.65
C GLN A 217 -3.05 -5.50 20.62
N GLN A 218 -4.01 -6.33 20.23
CA GLN A 218 -3.80 -7.37 19.21
C GLN A 218 -3.67 -6.74 17.81
N LEU A 219 -4.45 -5.70 17.51
CA LEU A 219 -4.41 -4.98 16.24
C LEU A 219 -3.09 -4.25 16.02
N ILE A 220 -2.63 -3.46 17.00
CA ILE A 220 -1.33 -2.77 16.93
C ILE A 220 -0.20 -3.79 16.75
N LEU A 221 -0.24 -4.89 17.50
CA LEU A 221 0.77 -5.94 17.38
C LEU A 221 0.82 -6.53 15.97
N LEU A 222 -0.34 -6.84 15.38
CA LEU A 222 -0.43 -7.34 14.01
C LEU A 222 0.13 -6.32 13.01
N ARG A 223 -0.34 -5.07 13.06
CA ARG A 223 0.07 -3.99 12.16
C ARG A 223 1.56 -3.71 12.21
N GLN A 224 2.17 -3.83 13.39
CA GLN A 224 3.61 -3.68 13.58
C GLN A 224 4.45 -4.78 12.95
N HIS A 225 3.87 -5.93 12.57
CA HIS A 225 4.59 -7.10 12.07
C HIS A 225 4.18 -7.51 10.64
N THR A 226 3.36 -6.73 9.94
CA THR A 226 3.05 -6.99 8.53
C THR A 226 2.85 -5.69 7.77
N GLU A 227 3.35 -5.58 6.54
CA GLU A 227 3.06 -4.45 5.65
C GLU A 227 1.71 -4.58 4.92
N LEU A 228 1.04 -5.72 5.06
CA LEU A 228 -0.24 -5.95 4.41
C LEU A 228 -1.33 -5.10 5.05
N PRO A 229 -2.30 -4.62 4.24
CA PRO A 229 -3.55 -4.06 4.74
C PRO A 229 -4.29 -5.03 5.66
N ILE A 230 -4.95 -4.50 6.68
CA ILE A 230 -5.72 -5.30 7.63
C ILE A 230 -7.20 -5.26 7.29
N ILE A 231 -7.86 -6.42 7.36
CA ILE A 231 -9.31 -6.55 7.36
C ILE A 231 -9.77 -6.81 8.80
N PHE A 232 -10.59 -5.93 9.36
CA PHE A 232 -11.15 -6.10 10.69
C PHE A 232 -12.54 -6.72 10.60
N THR A 233 -12.69 -7.91 11.18
CA THR A 233 -13.93 -8.70 11.07
C THR A 233 -14.47 -9.07 12.44
N THR A 234 -15.70 -8.65 12.71
CA THR A 234 -16.55 -9.14 13.81
C THR A 234 -17.60 -10.08 13.23
N ARG A 235 -17.31 -11.39 13.16
CA ARG A 235 -18.25 -12.37 12.57
C ARG A 235 -19.31 -12.78 13.59
N CYS A 236 -20.60 -12.68 13.24
CA CYS A 236 -21.68 -13.05 14.15
C CYS A 236 -21.89 -14.57 14.30
N THR A 237 -22.60 -14.99 15.34
CA THR A 237 -22.91 -16.40 15.62
C THR A 237 -23.71 -17.10 14.52
N LYS A 238 -24.66 -16.41 13.86
CA LYS A 238 -25.41 -16.99 12.72
C LYS A 238 -24.56 -17.21 11.48
N GLU A 239 -23.49 -16.45 11.32
CA GLU A 239 -22.53 -16.58 10.23
C GLU A 239 -21.27 -17.35 10.65
N ASN A 240 -21.38 -18.26 11.63
CA ASN A 240 -20.31 -19.15 12.10
C ASN A 240 -19.11 -18.40 12.73
N GLY A 241 -19.35 -17.26 13.36
CA GLY A 241 -18.44 -16.59 14.26
C GLY A 241 -18.86 -16.73 15.73
N LYS A 242 -18.30 -15.89 16.59
CA LYS A 242 -18.64 -15.87 18.03
C LYS A 242 -19.23 -14.54 18.52
N PHE A 243 -19.35 -13.53 17.65
CA PHE A 243 -19.87 -12.23 18.06
C PHE A 243 -21.41 -12.27 18.23
N PRO A 244 -21.98 -11.78 19.35
CA PRO A 244 -23.39 -11.94 19.70
C PRO A 244 -24.29 -11.03 18.88
N MET A 245 -25.40 -11.56 18.33
CA MET A 245 -26.32 -10.82 17.46
C MET A 245 -27.34 -9.95 18.21
N GLU A 246 -27.54 -10.21 19.50
CA GLU A 246 -28.56 -9.58 20.34
C GLU A 246 -28.34 -8.08 20.52
N ASN A 247 -27.12 -7.59 20.28
CA ASN A 247 -26.75 -6.19 20.39
C ASN A 247 -26.03 -5.68 19.12
N PRO A 248 -26.77 -5.24 18.08
CA PRO A 248 -26.18 -4.65 16.88
C PRO A 248 -25.32 -3.40 17.15
N THR A 249 -25.61 -2.66 18.22
CA THR A 249 -24.82 -1.48 18.60
C THR A 249 -23.41 -1.87 19.04
N LEU A 250 -23.21 -3.09 19.55
CA LEU A 250 -21.88 -3.61 19.85
C LEU A 250 -21.02 -3.75 18.59
N PHE A 251 -21.60 -4.22 17.47
CA PHE A 251 -20.90 -4.24 16.18
C PHE A 251 -20.53 -2.83 15.74
N TYR A 252 -21.46 -1.88 15.83
CA TYR A 252 -21.18 -0.49 15.51
C TYR A 252 -19.99 0.04 16.33
N LYS A 253 -19.97 -0.20 17.65
CA LYS A 253 -18.88 0.23 18.54
C LYS A 253 -17.52 -0.32 18.09
N TYR A 254 -17.43 -1.61 17.77
CA TYR A 254 -16.16 -2.24 17.37
C TYR A 254 -15.73 -1.83 15.95
N LEU A 255 -16.65 -1.80 14.99
CA LEU A 255 -16.36 -1.38 13.62
C LEU A 255 -16.01 0.12 13.54
N ARG A 256 -16.68 0.96 14.33
CA ARG A 256 -16.33 2.38 14.49
C ARG A 256 -14.94 2.53 15.09
N ARG A 257 -14.60 1.75 16.10
CA ARG A 257 -13.26 1.76 16.70
C ARG A 257 -12.18 1.30 15.72
N ALA A 258 -12.45 0.30 14.88
CA ALA A 258 -11.54 -0.12 13.81
C ALA A 258 -11.27 1.00 12.80
N ILE A 259 -12.29 1.78 12.42
CA ILE A 259 -12.12 2.97 11.59
C ILE A 259 -11.23 3.99 12.32
N GLN A 260 -11.47 4.24 13.61
CA GLN A 260 -10.67 5.17 14.41
C GLN A 260 -9.20 4.72 14.54
N TRP A 261 -8.94 3.42 14.65
CA TRP A 261 -7.59 2.86 14.58
C TRP A 261 -6.97 2.87 13.17
N GLY A 262 -7.67 3.44 12.19
CA GLY A 262 -7.21 3.55 10.81
C GLY A 262 -6.95 2.18 10.19
N VAL A 263 -7.90 1.24 10.31
CA VAL A 263 -7.85 -0.04 9.58
C VAL A 263 -8.24 0.16 8.12
N GLU A 264 -7.55 -0.49 7.20
CA GLU A 264 -7.79 -0.35 5.76
C GLU A 264 -9.13 -0.91 5.31
N TYR A 265 -9.56 -2.05 5.85
CA TYR A 265 -10.83 -2.71 5.51
C TYR A 265 -11.64 -3.08 6.76
N ILE A 266 -12.94 -2.85 6.73
CA ILE A 266 -13.87 -3.34 7.76
C ILE A 266 -14.92 -4.24 7.12
N ASP A 267 -15.18 -5.40 7.74
CA ASP A 267 -16.20 -6.36 7.31
C ASP A 267 -17.53 -6.03 8.02
N VAL A 268 -18.51 -5.56 7.25
CA VAL A 268 -19.81 -5.07 7.74
C VAL A 268 -20.91 -6.03 7.28
N GLU A 269 -21.45 -6.80 8.21
CA GLU A 269 -22.45 -7.83 7.88
C GLU A 269 -23.79 -7.21 7.44
N LEU A 270 -24.41 -7.78 6.42
CA LEU A 270 -25.64 -7.26 5.81
C LEU A 270 -26.84 -7.29 6.76
N TRP A 271 -26.89 -8.26 7.69
CA TRP A 271 -28.00 -8.36 8.65
C TRP A 271 -28.07 -7.16 9.60
N LEU A 272 -26.97 -6.40 9.75
CA LEU A 272 -26.98 -5.20 10.58
C LEU A 272 -28.05 -4.22 10.08
N PRO A 273 -28.77 -3.57 11.01
CA PRO A 273 -29.72 -2.51 10.68
C PRO A 273 -29.13 -1.51 9.69
N GLU A 274 -29.94 -1.09 8.71
CA GLU A 274 -29.49 -0.20 7.65
C GLU A 274 -28.93 1.12 8.20
N ASP A 275 -29.50 1.66 9.28
CA ASP A 275 -29.02 2.89 9.92
C ASP A 275 -27.59 2.73 10.47
N ILE A 276 -27.21 1.55 10.98
CA ILE A 276 -25.84 1.24 11.40
C ILE A 276 -24.91 1.18 10.19
N ARG A 277 -25.30 0.48 9.12
CA ARG A 277 -24.50 0.34 7.89
C ARG A 277 -24.26 1.69 7.23
N LYS A 278 -25.33 2.50 7.12
CA LYS A 278 -25.27 3.87 6.62
C LYS A 278 -24.34 4.73 7.47
N ARG A 279 -24.51 4.74 8.79
CA ARG A 279 -23.67 5.53 9.69
C ARG A 279 -22.19 5.16 9.57
N LEU A 280 -21.86 3.87 9.48
CA LEU A 280 -20.48 3.42 9.22
C LEU A 280 -19.94 3.96 7.89
N SER A 281 -20.75 3.93 6.83
CA SER A 281 -20.35 4.46 5.51
C SER A 281 -20.11 5.97 5.50
N GLU A 282 -20.87 6.73 6.29
CA GLU A 282 -20.71 8.18 6.42
C GLU A 282 -19.43 8.55 7.16
N VAL A 283 -18.98 7.69 8.08
CA VAL A 283 -17.84 7.97 8.96
C VAL A 283 -16.59 7.14 8.63
N LYS A 284 -16.58 6.38 7.53
CA LYS A 284 -15.51 5.44 7.16
C LYS A 284 -14.15 6.09 6.90
N GLY A 285 -14.13 7.39 6.61
CA GLY A 285 -12.90 8.10 6.23
C GLY A 285 -12.26 7.44 5.01
N ASN A 286 -10.99 7.01 5.15
CA ASN A 286 -10.25 6.31 4.09
C ASN A 286 -10.32 4.77 4.22
N SER A 287 -11.06 4.23 5.19
CA SER A 287 -11.33 2.79 5.29
C SER A 287 -12.30 2.34 4.20
N ILE A 288 -12.15 1.08 3.78
CA ILE A 288 -12.96 0.42 2.77
C ILE A 288 -13.97 -0.49 3.46
N ILE A 289 -15.23 -0.43 3.03
CA ILE A 289 -16.30 -1.28 3.56
C ILE A 289 -16.45 -2.53 2.69
N MET A 290 -16.25 -3.68 3.32
CA MET A 290 -16.59 -5.00 2.78
C MET A 290 -17.94 -5.41 3.35
N SER A 291 -19.03 -5.29 2.58
CA SER A 291 -20.32 -5.79 3.04
C SER A 291 -20.35 -7.31 2.95
N ALA A 292 -20.60 -8.00 4.06
CA ALA A 292 -20.55 -9.45 4.13
C ALA A 292 -21.93 -10.08 4.30
N PHE A 293 -22.16 -11.16 3.57
CA PHE A 293 -23.29 -12.05 3.71
C PHE A 293 -22.80 -13.48 3.68
N HIS A 294 -23.19 -14.28 4.69
CA HIS A 294 -22.93 -15.72 4.71
C HIS A 294 -24.22 -16.53 4.80
N ASP A 295 -24.41 -17.46 3.86
CA ASP A 295 -25.46 -18.47 3.96
C ASP A 295 -24.89 -19.83 4.37
N PHE A 296 -25.33 -20.34 5.52
CA PHE A 296 -24.97 -21.68 6.00
C PHE A 296 -26.12 -22.69 5.83
N SER A 297 -27.21 -22.31 5.16
CA SER A 297 -28.41 -23.16 5.04
C SER A 297 -28.16 -24.43 4.21
N GLY A 298 -27.21 -24.38 3.28
CA GLY A 298 -26.99 -25.43 2.27
C GLY A 298 -28.09 -25.49 1.20
N THR A 299 -29.01 -24.51 1.22
CA THR A 299 -30.15 -24.41 0.28
C THR A 299 -30.05 -23.19 -0.65
N TRP A 300 -28.94 -22.46 -0.58
CA TRP A 300 -28.68 -21.27 -1.40
C TRP A 300 -28.74 -21.59 -2.90
N LYS A 301 -29.31 -20.67 -3.67
CA LYS A 301 -29.37 -20.72 -5.13
C LYS A 301 -28.97 -19.37 -5.71
N TRP A 302 -27.89 -19.34 -6.49
CA TRP A 302 -27.42 -18.10 -7.13
C TRP A 302 -28.36 -17.60 -8.23
N THR A 303 -29.20 -18.49 -8.76
CA THR A 303 -30.26 -18.19 -9.73
C THR A 303 -31.53 -17.59 -9.08
N SER A 304 -31.61 -17.56 -7.74
CA SER A 304 -32.77 -17.02 -7.04
C SER A 304 -32.81 -15.48 -7.13
N PRO A 305 -34.00 -14.86 -6.97
CA PRO A 305 -34.13 -13.40 -6.83
C PRO A 305 -33.40 -12.82 -5.61
N ASP A 306 -33.06 -13.66 -4.62
CA ASP A 306 -32.36 -13.21 -3.41
C ASP A 306 -30.92 -12.82 -3.69
N ALA A 307 -30.21 -13.50 -4.58
CA ALA A 307 -28.83 -13.16 -4.91
C ALA A 307 -28.65 -11.71 -5.42
N PRO A 308 -29.37 -11.25 -6.46
CA PRO A 308 -29.28 -9.85 -6.90
C PRO A 308 -29.86 -8.87 -5.88
N ARG A 309 -30.86 -9.26 -5.08
CA ARG A 309 -31.41 -8.42 -4.00
C ARG A 309 -30.36 -8.15 -2.91
N ILE A 310 -29.71 -9.21 -2.42
CA ILE A 310 -28.63 -9.12 -1.42
C ILE A 310 -27.48 -8.28 -1.96
N PHE A 311 -27.06 -8.51 -3.21
CA PHE A 311 -26.02 -7.70 -3.82
C PHE A 311 -26.40 -6.21 -3.86
N ALA A 312 -27.60 -5.88 -4.33
CA ALA A 312 -28.07 -4.51 -4.43
C ALA A 312 -28.17 -3.83 -3.05
N GLU A 313 -28.60 -4.56 -2.01
CA GLU A 313 -28.68 -4.05 -0.64
C GLU A 313 -27.30 -3.80 -0.02
N SER A 314 -26.36 -4.71 -0.24
CA SER A 314 -24.95 -4.56 0.16
C SER A 314 -24.27 -3.40 -0.57
N ALA A 315 -24.52 -3.26 -1.87
CA ALA A 315 -23.86 -2.29 -2.74
C ALA A 315 -24.14 -0.81 -2.38
N GLN A 316 -25.19 -0.52 -1.62
CA GLN A 316 -25.56 0.85 -1.24
C GLN A 316 -24.50 1.54 -0.37
N TYR A 317 -23.80 0.77 0.47
CA TYR A 317 -22.92 1.30 1.50
C TYR A 317 -21.51 0.67 1.48
N ALA A 318 -21.22 -0.17 0.49
CA ALA A 318 -20.00 -0.97 0.42
C ALA A 318 -19.17 -0.68 -0.82
N ASP A 319 -17.85 -0.81 -0.68
CA ASP A 319 -16.90 -0.73 -1.79
C ASP A 319 -16.65 -2.14 -2.38
N ILE A 320 -16.78 -3.17 -1.53
CA ILE A 320 -16.70 -4.59 -1.89
C ILE A 320 -17.94 -5.30 -1.33
N VAL A 321 -18.63 -6.05 -2.18
CA VAL A 321 -19.70 -6.98 -1.77
C VAL A 321 -19.10 -8.38 -1.64
N LYS A 322 -19.21 -8.95 -0.44
CA LYS A 322 -18.72 -10.28 -0.06
C LYS A 322 -19.90 -11.21 0.18
N MET A 323 -20.10 -12.19 -0.70
CA MET A 323 -21.19 -13.16 -0.61
C MET A 323 -20.63 -14.58 -0.57
N ILE A 324 -20.82 -15.27 0.55
CA ILE A 324 -20.28 -16.62 0.77
C ILE A 324 -21.41 -17.58 1.10
N ALA A 325 -21.61 -18.62 0.30
CA ALA A 325 -22.77 -19.50 0.45
C ALA A 325 -22.39 -20.97 0.55
N MET A 326 -23.03 -21.72 1.44
CA MET A 326 -22.93 -23.17 1.50
C MET A 326 -23.72 -23.79 0.36
N VAL A 327 -23.08 -24.66 -0.41
CA VAL A 327 -23.70 -25.37 -1.52
C VAL A 327 -23.43 -26.86 -1.42
N ASN A 328 -24.35 -27.65 -1.97
CA ASN A 328 -24.27 -29.12 -1.94
C ASN A 328 -24.07 -29.74 -3.33
N THR A 329 -23.92 -28.91 -4.36
CA THR A 329 -23.81 -29.35 -5.76
C THR A 329 -22.68 -28.61 -6.47
N ILE A 330 -22.09 -29.24 -7.49
CA ILE A 330 -21.03 -28.62 -8.28
C ILE A 330 -21.60 -27.54 -9.21
N GLU A 331 -22.85 -27.70 -9.64
CA GLU A 331 -23.56 -26.79 -10.54
C GLU A 331 -23.65 -25.37 -9.98
N ALA A 332 -23.76 -25.24 -8.65
CA ALA A 332 -23.84 -23.96 -7.96
C ALA A 332 -22.60 -23.07 -8.19
N ASN A 333 -21.45 -23.64 -8.56
CA ASN A 333 -20.28 -22.86 -8.96
C ASN A 333 -20.48 -22.18 -10.32
N TYR A 334 -21.10 -22.87 -11.29
CA TYR A 334 -21.40 -22.28 -12.59
C TYR A 334 -22.48 -21.22 -12.49
N GLU A 335 -23.48 -21.44 -11.63
CA GLU A 335 -24.49 -20.42 -11.33
C GLU A 335 -23.88 -19.17 -10.71
N LEU A 336 -22.91 -19.33 -9.80
CA LEU A 336 -22.17 -18.20 -9.22
C LEU A 336 -21.36 -17.46 -10.29
N GLU A 337 -20.68 -18.14 -11.21
CA GLU A 337 -19.94 -17.46 -12.27
C GLU A 337 -20.86 -16.74 -13.27
N TYR A 338 -22.05 -17.29 -13.53
CA TYR A 338 -23.09 -16.59 -14.27
C TYR A 338 -23.59 -15.34 -13.53
N PHE A 339 -23.81 -15.45 -12.22
CA PHE A 339 -24.18 -14.33 -11.36
C PHE A 339 -23.10 -13.22 -11.38
N ARG A 340 -21.83 -13.58 -11.24
CA ARG A 340 -20.68 -12.66 -11.32
C ARG A 340 -20.65 -11.90 -12.65
N SER A 341 -20.87 -12.61 -13.76
CA SER A 341 -20.97 -12.01 -15.10
C SER A 341 -22.14 -11.01 -15.20
N THR A 342 -23.28 -11.36 -14.60
CA THR A 342 -24.48 -10.51 -14.57
C THR A 342 -24.25 -9.24 -13.75
N VAL A 343 -23.65 -9.36 -12.57
CA VAL A 343 -23.26 -8.21 -11.73
C VAL A 343 -22.34 -7.27 -12.49
N ARG A 344 -21.27 -7.79 -13.11
CA ARG A 344 -20.31 -6.98 -13.89
C ARG A 344 -20.98 -6.23 -15.05
N LYS A 345 -21.95 -6.86 -15.73
CA LYS A 345 -22.70 -6.22 -16.83
C LYS A 345 -23.67 -5.14 -16.35
N SER A 346 -24.31 -5.36 -15.19
CA SER A 346 -25.37 -4.48 -14.68
C SER A 346 -24.86 -3.32 -13.83
N HIS A 347 -23.78 -3.51 -13.07
CA HIS A 347 -23.24 -2.52 -12.12
C HIS A 347 -21.85 -1.99 -12.54
N GLY A 348 -21.27 -2.52 -13.62
CA GLY A 348 -19.96 -2.09 -14.11
C GLY A 348 -18.81 -2.66 -13.28
N SER A 349 -17.80 -1.83 -13.01
CA SER A 349 -16.59 -2.23 -12.30
C SER A 349 -16.66 -2.10 -10.78
N TYR A 350 -17.68 -1.42 -10.23
CA TYR A 350 -17.82 -1.18 -8.80
C TYR A 350 -19.28 -1.22 -8.33
N PRO A 351 -19.57 -1.69 -7.10
CA PRO A 351 -18.62 -2.28 -6.14
C PRO A 351 -18.07 -3.64 -6.60
N LEU A 352 -16.88 -4.00 -6.13
CA LEU A 352 -16.25 -5.29 -6.48
C LEU A 352 -17.01 -6.46 -5.84
N LEU A 353 -17.10 -7.60 -6.52
CA LEU A 353 -17.75 -8.80 -5.99
C LEU A 353 -16.72 -9.87 -5.58
N SER A 354 -16.57 -10.07 -4.27
CA SER A 354 -15.90 -11.24 -3.69
C SER A 354 -16.96 -12.29 -3.38
N ALA A 355 -17.01 -13.38 -4.15
CA ALA A 355 -18.06 -14.38 -3.95
C ALA A 355 -17.54 -15.79 -4.15
N VAL A 356 -17.80 -16.65 -3.18
CA VAL A 356 -17.35 -18.04 -3.17
C VAL A 356 -18.39 -18.95 -2.53
N ASN A 357 -18.37 -20.21 -2.92
CA ASN A 357 -19.14 -21.28 -2.30
C ASN A 357 -18.29 -22.00 -1.23
N MET A 358 -18.93 -22.39 -0.13
CA MET A 358 -18.34 -23.19 0.94
C MET A 358 -18.48 -24.69 0.66
N GLY A 359 -17.73 -25.48 1.42
CA GLY A 359 -17.71 -26.93 1.32
C GLY A 359 -16.82 -27.42 0.17
N GLN A 360 -16.60 -28.74 0.13
CA GLN A 360 -15.75 -29.36 -0.89
C GLN A 360 -16.29 -29.10 -2.31
N MET A 361 -17.61 -29.19 -2.49
CA MET A 361 -18.25 -28.91 -3.78
C MET A 361 -18.07 -27.45 -4.23
N GLY A 362 -17.81 -26.52 -3.30
CA GLY A 362 -17.60 -25.11 -3.60
C GLY A 362 -16.17 -24.73 -4.04
N GLN A 363 -15.20 -25.65 -3.97
CA GLN A 363 -13.78 -25.34 -4.19
C GLN A 363 -13.50 -24.71 -5.57
N LEU A 364 -14.25 -25.09 -6.61
CA LEU A 364 -14.13 -24.48 -7.94
C LEU A 364 -14.35 -22.97 -7.90
N SER A 365 -15.39 -22.49 -7.20
CA SER A 365 -15.64 -21.04 -7.09
C SER A 365 -14.52 -20.29 -6.37
N ARG A 366 -13.81 -20.92 -5.43
CA ARG A 366 -12.66 -20.31 -4.75
C ARG A 366 -11.48 -20.14 -5.69
N ALA A 367 -11.22 -21.14 -6.54
CA ALA A 367 -10.21 -21.03 -7.59
C ALA A 367 -10.58 -19.95 -8.62
N LEU A 368 -11.86 -19.82 -8.99
CA LEU A 368 -12.30 -18.86 -10.01
C LEU A 368 -12.46 -17.42 -9.50
N ASN A 369 -12.76 -17.21 -8.21
CA ASN A 369 -12.94 -15.88 -7.64
C ASN A 369 -11.63 -15.06 -7.70
N THR A 370 -11.70 -13.85 -8.27
CA THR A 370 -10.54 -12.98 -8.45
C THR A 370 -10.45 -11.83 -7.46
N VAL A 371 -11.49 -11.57 -6.67
CA VAL A 371 -11.57 -10.43 -5.75
C VAL A 371 -11.51 -10.92 -4.31
N PHE A 372 -10.42 -10.61 -3.61
CA PHE A 372 -10.21 -10.90 -2.19
C PHE A 372 -10.66 -12.32 -1.83
N SER A 373 -10.07 -13.33 -2.47
CA SER A 373 -10.35 -14.72 -2.16
C SER A 373 -9.84 -15.07 -0.76
N PRO A 374 -10.70 -15.55 0.16
CA PRO A 374 -10.25 -16.02 1.46
C PRO A 374 -9.44 -17.30 1.31
N ILE A 375 -8.17 -17.25 1.72
CA ILE A 375 -7.23 -18.39 1.70
C ILE A 375 -6.94 -18.89 3.12
N THR A 376 -6.45 -20.13 3.21
CA THR A 376 -5.90 -20.73 4.44
C THR A 376 -4.41 -21.02 4.30
N HIS A 377 -3.77 -21.51 5.36
CA HIS A 377 -2.39 -21.98 5.35
C HIS A 377 -2.23 -23.18 6.29
N PRO A 378 -1.38 -24.19 5.98
CA PRO A 378 -1.21 -25.38 6.83
C PRO A 378 -0.72 -25.09 8.26
N LEU A 379 -0.07 -23.94 8.47
CA LEU A 379 0.42 -23.49 9.78
C LEU A 379 -0.67 -22.78 10.63
N LEU A 380 -1.89 -22.56 10.10
CA LEU A 380 -2.99 -22.02 10.88
C LEU A 380 -3.57 -23.10 11.81
N PRO A 381 -3.97 -22.74 13.05
CA PRO A 381 -4.48 -23.71 14.02
C PRO A 381 -5.83 -24.30 13.63
N MET A 382 -6.61 -23.58 12.81
CA MET A 382 -7.90 -24.03 12.31
C MET A 382 -8.19 -23.42 10.95
N ILE A 383 -9.01 -24.11 10.16
CA ILE A 383 -9.55 -23.60 8.91
C ILE A 383 -10.76 -22.73 9.25
N ALA A 384 -10.82 -21.50 8.73
CA ALA A 384 -11.87 -20.54 9.07
C ALA A 384 -13.24 -20.90 8.47
N ALA A 385 -13.28 -21.58 7.32
CA ALA A 385 -14.51 -22.04 6.69
C ALA A 385 -14.31 -23.37 5.90
N PRO A 386 -15.33 -24.24 5.82
CA PRO A 386 -15.23 -25.50 5.07
C PRO A 386 -14.84 -25.30 3.60
N GLY A 387 -13.93 -26.14 3.11
CA GLY A 387 -13.46 -26.15 1.73
C GLY A 387 -12.53 -24.98 1.35
N GLN A 388 -12.00 -24.22 2.32
CA GLN A 388 -10.94 -23.23 2.05
C GLN A 388 -9.72 -23.88 1.40
N LEU A 389 -9.06 -23.11 0.54
CA LEU A 389 -7.85 -23.50 -0.18
C LEU A 389 -6.71 -22.56 0.20
N THR A 390 -5.49 -23.07 0.16
CA THR A 390 -4.27 -22.28 0.20
C THR A 390 -4.07 -21.52 -1.11
N ALA A 391 -3.20 -20.50 -1.10
CA ALA A 391 -2.81 -19.82 -2.35
C ALA A 391 -2.16 -20.82 -3.35
N ALA A 392 -1.38 -21.77 -2.85
CA ALA A 392 -0.75 -22.81 -3.64
C ALA A 392 -1.77 -23.72 -4.34
N GLU A 393 -2.75 -24.25 -3.60
CA GLU A 393 -3.82 -25.09 -4.17
C GLU A 393 -4.66 -24.34 -5.22
N ILE A 394 -4.93 -23.04 -5.01
CA ILE A 394 -5.61 -22.21 -6.00
C ILE A 394 -4.78 -22.10 -7.29
N ASN A 395 -3.49 -21.80 -7.18
CA ASN A 395 -2.60 -21.67 -8.33
C ASN A 395 -2.45 -22.99 -9.08
N GLU A 396 -2.31 -24.11 -8.36
CA GLU A 396 -2.25 -25.45 -8.94
C GLU A 396 -3.56 -25.80 -9.68
N ALA A 397 -4.71 -25.55 -9.06
CA ALA A 397 -6.00 -25.77 -9.72
C ALA A 397 -6.14 -24.93 -10.99
N LEU A 398 -5.76 -23.65 -10.95
CA LEU A 398 -5.77 -22.77 -12.12
C LEU A 398 -4.81 -23.28 -13.22
N HIS A 399 -3.65 -23.82 -12.84
CA HIS A 399 -2.72 -24.41 -13.78
C HIS A 399 -3.31 -25.64 -14.49
N ILE A 400 -3.88 -26.56 -13.71
CA ILE A 400 -4.52 -27.79 -14.23
C ILE A 400 -5.68 -27.44 -15.17
N MET A 401 -6.47 -26.40 -14.83
CA MET A 401 -7.58 -25.92 -15.66
C MET A 401 -7.14 -25.09 -16.88
N GLY A 402 -5.83 -24.89 -17.09
CA GLY A 402 -5.30 -24.06 -18.18
C GLY A 402 -5.52 -22.55 -18.04
N GLN A 403 -6.00 -22.10 -16.87
CA GLN A 403 -6.21 -20.69 -16.55
C GLN A 403 -4.92 -19.99 -16.08
N LEU A 404 -3.92 -20.76 -15.64
CA LEU A 404 -2.57 -20.31 -15.33
C LEU A 404 -1.55 -21.09 -16.19
N PRO A 405 -1.36 -20.72 -17.47
CA PRO A 405 -0.42 -21.43 -18.34
C PRO A 405 1.03 -21.25 -17.85
N LYS A 406 1.81 -22.32 -17.96
CA LYS A 406 3.25 -22.27 -17.69
C LYS A 406 3.94 -21.25 -18.60
N ARG A 407 4.85 -20.46 -18.03
CA ARG A 407 5.67 -19.48 -18.74
C ARG A 407 7.11 -19.54 -18.26
N ASP A 408 8.02 -19.17 -19.14
CA ASP A 408 9.44 -19.01 -18.83
C ASP A 408 9.71 -17.56 -18.41
N LEU A 409 10.21 -17.41 -17.20
CA LEU A 409 10.63 -16.14 -16.60
C LEU A 409 12.15 -16.08 -16.59
N TYR A 410 12.71 -14.89 -16.76
CA TYR A 410 14.15 -14.71 -16.88
C TYR A 410 14.69 -13.67 -15.89
N ALA A 411 15.86 -13.96 -15.32
CA ALA A 411 16.69 -12.96 -14.67
C ALA A 411 17.90 -12.69 -15.57
N ILE A 412 17.89 -11.57 -16.28
CA ILE A 412 18.89 -11.23 -17.29
C ILE A 412 19.91 -10.26 -16.68
N GLY A 413 21.16 -10.69 -16.54
CA GLY A 413 22.18 -9.77 -16.06
C GLY A 413 23.62 -10.24 -16.13
N SER A 414 24.51 -9.59 -15.39
CA SER A 414 25.96 -9.87 -15.44
C SER A 414 26.41 -11.01 -14.52
N PHE A 415 25.48 -11.64 -13.78
CA PHE A 415 25.79 -12.66 -12.78
C PHE A 415 24.91 -13.90 -12.99
N ARG A 416 25.50 -15.09 -12.83
CA ARG A 416 24.74 -16.34 -12.75
C ARG A 416 24.15 -16.49 -11.35
N SER A 417 22.82 -16.51 -11.25
CA SER A 417 22.02 -16.71 -10.02
C SER A 417 22.34 -15.78 -8.85
N THR A 418 21.38 -14.93 -8.50
CA THR A 418 21.45 -14.04 -7.33
C THR A 418 20.64 -14.62 -6.15
N PRO A 419 20.92 -14.22 -4.89
CA PRO A 419 20.05 -14.56 -3.77
C PRO A 419 18.58 -14.21 -4.03
N GLN A 420 18.33 -13.10 -4.74
CA GLN A 420 16.99 -12.67 -5.15
C GLN A 420 16.37 -13.63 -6.15
N SER A 421 17.09 -14.10 -7.19
CA SER A 421 16.52 -15.07 -8.13
C SER A 421 16.23 -16.41 -7.46
N MET A 422 17.10 -16.88 -6.55
CA MET A 422 16.85 -18.10 -5.76
C MET A 422 15.63 -17.93 -4.85
N PHE A 423 15.45 -16.75 -4.26
CA PHE A 423 14.27 -16.44 -3.46
C PHE A 423 12.99 -16.45 -4.30
N MET A 424 13.00 -15.81 -5.48
CA MET A 424 11.86 -15.83 -6.40
C MET A 424 11.48 -17.25 -6.81
N GLU A 425 12.46 -18.10 -7.12
CA GLU A 425 12.23 -19.52 -7.45
C GLU A 425 11.59 -20.27 -6.28
N LYS A 426 12.06 -20.05 -5.04
CA LYS A 426 11.40 -20.60 -3.84
C LYS A 426 9.96 -20.12 -3.72
N CYS A 427 9.68 -18.83 -3.92
CA CYS A 427 8.32 -18.32 -3.90
C CYS A 427 7.43 -18.98 -4.96
N PHE A 428 7.96 -19.27 -6.15
CA PHE A 428 7.19 -19.96 -7.19
C PHE A 428 6.82 -21.37 -6.76
N ASN A 429 7.77 -22.10 -6.16
CA ASN A 429 7.54 -23.45 -5.66
C ASN A 429 6.54 -23.47 -4.49
N GLU A 430 6.72 -22.59 -3.49
CA GLU A 430 5.82 -22.50 -2.32
C GLU A 430 4.39 -22.09 -2.70
N LEU A 431 4.24 -21.29 -3.77
CA LEU A 431 2.94 -20.88 -4.28
C LEU A 431 2.40 -21.79 -5.38
N SER A 432 3.03 -22.94 -5.66
CA SER A 432 2.67 -23.84 -6.76
C SER A 432 2.45 -23.12 -8.10
N LEU A 433 3.25 -22.09 -8.37
CA LEU A 433 3.23 -21.41 -9.65
C LEU A 433 3.93 -22.29 -10.70
N PRO A 434 3.36 -22.45 -11.90
CA PRO A 434 3.90 -23.36 -12.91
C PRO A 434 5.10 -22.79 -13.67
N HIS A 435 5.55 -21.59 -13.33
CA HIS A 435 6.58 -20.85 -14.06
C HIS A 435 7.98 -21.37 -13.79
N THR A 436 8.87 -21.22 -14.77
CA THR A 436 10.29 -21.58 -14.68
C THR A 436 11.13 -20.32 -14.66
N LEU A 437 11.97 -20.12 -13.65
CA LEU A 437 12.89 -18.97 -13.58
C LEU A 437 14.29 -19.37 -14.06
N THR A 438 14.79 -18.71 -15.11
CA THR A 438 16.14 -18.96 -15.65
C THR A 438 17.00 -17.72 -15.53
N SER A 439 18.15 -17.84 -14.86
CA SER A 439 19.16 -16.77 -14.86
C SER A 439 20.03 -16.88 -16.10
N ILE A 440 20.11 -15.81 -16.89
CA ILE A 440 20.93 -15.76 -18.11
C ILE A 440 21.89 -14.57 -18.10
N ASP A 441 23.09 -14.82 -18.61
CA ASP A 441 24.08 -13.76 -18.76
C ASP A 441 23.65 -12.78 -19.87
N ARG A 442 23.94 -11.50 -19.67
CA ARG A 442 23.69 -10.47 -20.67
C ARG A 442 24.61 -10.70 -21.87
N GLY A 443 24.04 -11.25 -22.93
CA GLY A 443 24.72 -11.45 -24.20
C GLY A 443 24.93 -10.15 -25.00
N PRO A 444 25.54 -10.26 -26.19
CA PRO A 444 25.68 -9.14 -27.12
C PRO A 444 24.31 -8.56 -27.52
N THR A 445 24.34 -7.40 -28.18
CA THR A 445 23.12 -6.74 -28.70
C THR A 445 22.26 -7.73 -29.49
N GLY A 446 20.96 -7.78 -29.17
CA GLY A 446 19.99 -8.70 -29.76
C GLY A 446 19.76 -10.02 -28.99
N SER A 447 20.56 -10.33 -27.97
CA SER A 447 20.32 -11.53 -27.14
C SER A 447 19.00 -11.48 -26.37
N ILE A 448 18.63 -10.31 -25.81
CA ILE A 448 17.37 -10.11 -25.10
C ILE A 448 16.19 -10.31 -26.06
N GLU A 449 16.31 -9.79 -27.28
CA GLU A 449 15.28 -9.83 -28.32
C GLU A 449 14.91 -11.28 -28.67
N ARG A 450 15.92 -12.15 -28.79
CA ARG A 450 15.72 -13.59 -29.01
C ARG A 450 14.95 -14.26 -27.88
N VAL A 451 15.14 -13.85 -26.64
CA VAL A 451 14.45 -14.41 -25.47
C VAL A 451 13.01 -13.93 -25.42
N ILE A 452 12.77 -12.63 -25.57
CA ILE A 452 11.41 -12.06 -25.47
C ILE A 452 10.49 -12.46 -26.63
N THR A 453 11.05 -12.84 -27.79
CA THR A 453 10.26 -13.35 -28.92
C THR A 453 9.80 -14.80 -28.76
N GLN A 454 10.24 -15.50 -27.71
CA GLN A 454 9.85 -16.90 -27.50
C GLN A 454 8.36 -17.00 -27.12
N PRO A 455 7.60 -17.95 -27.70
CA PRO A 455 6.18 -18.12 -27.38
C PRO A 455 5.88 -18.40 -25.90
N THR A 456 6.83 -19.00 -25.19
CA THR A 456 6.71 -19.36 -23.76
C THR A 456 7.13 -18.23 -22.83
N PHE A 457 7.66 -17.12 -23.34
CA PHE A 457 8.10 -15.99 -22.54
C PHE A 457 6.96 -15.43 -21.66
N GLY A 458 7.21 -15.33 -20.36
CA GLY A 458 6.29 -14.75 -19.37
C GLY A 458 6.73 -13.40 -18.81
N GLY A 459 8.01 -13.07 -18.93
CA GLY A 459 8.58 -11.85 -18.37
C GLY A 459 10.05 -11.99 -17.98
N ALA A 460 10.68 -10.87 -17.68
CA ALA A 460 12.07 -10.84 -17.27
C ALA A 460 12.39 -9.67 -16.34
N SER A 461 13.27 -9.89 -15.36
CA SER A 461 14.03 -8.81 -14.73
C SER A 461 15.34 -8.60 -15.48
N VAL A 462 15.75 -7.35 -15.66
CA VAL A 462 16.87 -6.96 -16.51
C VAL A 462 17.79 -6.03 -15.74
N HIS A 463 19.01 -6.49 -15.47
CA HIS A 463 20.03 -5.72 -14.76
C HIS A 463 21.38 -5.79 -15.48
N PRO A 464 22.01 -4.67 -15.88
CA PRO A 464 21.50 -3.30 -15.79
C PRO A 464 20.20 -3.08 -16.58
N PRO A 465 19.44 -2.00 -16.39
CA PRO A 465 18.26 -1.74 -17.20
C PRO A 465 18.59 -1.51 -18.69
N ILE A 466 17.58 -1.56 -19.55
CA ILE A 466 17.67 -1.26 -20.99
C ILE A 466 16.93 0.03 -21.34
N PRO A 467 17.28 0.72 -22.44
CA PRO A 467 16.55 1.90 -22.89
C PRO A 467 15.10 1.58 -23.24
N SER A 468 14.17 2.42 -22.79
CA SER A 468 12.72 2.29 -23.05
C SER A 468 12.33 2.32 -24.54
N GLY A 469 13.17 2.90 -25.41
CA GLY A 469 12.95 2.97 -26.86
C GLY A 469 13.35 1.72 -27.65
N THR A 470 13.55 0.58 -26.98
CA THR A 470 13.95 -0.68 -27.63
C THR A 470 12.80 -1.23 -28.46
N ALA A 471 13.02 -1.45 -29.76
CA ALA A 471 11.97 -1.79 -30.74
C ALA A 471 11.17 -3.06 -30.40
N CYS A 472 11.74 -3.96 -29.61
CA CYS A 472 11.12 -5.23 -29.27
C CYS A 472 10.16 -5.17 -28.07
N ILE A 473 10.03 -4.01 -27.42
CA ILE A 473 9.07 -3.77 -26.33
C ILE A 473 8.05 -2.73 -26.83
N PRO A 474 6.88 -3.16 -27.32
CA PRO A 474 5.94 -2.30 -28.04
C PRO A 474 5.22 -1.32 -27.11
N ALA A 475 5.04 -1.66 -25.84
CA ALA A 475 4.40 -0.83 -24.85
C ALA A 475 5.32 -0.62 -23.65
N VAL A 476 5.31 0.58 -23.08
CA VAL A 476 6.12 0.95 -21.91
C VAL A 476 5.21 1.73 -20.96
N SER A 477 5.33 1.46 -19.67
CA SER A 477 4.59 2.19 -18.64
C SER A 477 4.97 3.67 -18.62
N GLU A 478 4.10 4.50 -18.09
CA GLU A 478 4.38 5.93 -18.00
C GLU A 478 5.65 6.22 -17.19
N ALA A 479 5.84 5.48 -16.09
CA ALA A 479 7.03 5.59 -15.25
C ALA A 479 8.30 5.19 -16.01
N ALA A 480 8.32 4.03 -16.67
CA ALA A 480 9.49 3.58 -17.42
C ALA A 480 9.79 4.49 -18.63
N ARG A 481 8.76 5.08 -19.26
CA ARG A 481 8.93 6.08 -20.32
C ARG A 481 9.54 7.38 -19.79
N ALA A 482 9.08 7.86 -18.65
CA ALA A 482 9.59 9.08 -18.02
C ALA A 482 11.04 8.90 -17.51
N ILE A 483 11.35 7.73 -16.94
CA ILE A 483 12.70 7.35 -16.50
C ILE A 483 13.63 7.14 -17.71
N GLY A 484 13.08 6.69 -18.84
CA GLY A 484 13.83 6.34 -20.05
C GLY A 484 14.43 4.93 -20.01
N LEU A 485 14.23 4.18 -18.92
CA LEU A 485 14.84 2.87 -18.68
C LEU A 485 13.80 1.84 -18.22
N VAL A 486 13.95 0.62 -18.72
CA VAL A 486 13.15 -0.57 -18.38
C VAL A 486 14.05 -1.57 -17.64
N ASP A 487 13.65 -1.98 -16.45
CA ASP A 487 14.31 -3.03 -15.65
C ASP A 487 13.47 -4.30 -15.53
N THR A 488 12.19 -4.24 -15.90
CA THR A 488 11.24 -5.34 -15.77
C THR A 488 10.41 -5.41 -17.04
N ILE A 489 10.34 -6.57 -17.68
CA ILE A 489 9.55 -6.81 -18.88
C ILE A 489 8.43 -7.76 -18.46
N VAL A 490 7.19 -7.35 -18.63
CA VAL A 490 6.00 -8.14 -18.28
C VAL A 490 5.32 -8.60 -19.55
N ALA A 491 4.97 -9.89 -19.63
CA ALA A 491 4.12 -10.41 -20.70
C ALA A 491 2.67 -10.48 -20.19
N GLU A 492 1.85 -9.50 -20.58
CA GLU A 492 0.43 -9.53 -20.24
C GLU A 492 -0.32 -10.55 -21.11
N CYS A 493 -1.05 -11.45 -20.45
CA CYS A 493 -2.00 -12.35 -21.10
C CYS A 493 -3.21 -11.55 -21.59
N GLY A 494 -3.14 -11.02 -22.81
CA GLY A 494 -4.28 -10.45 -23.53
C GLY A 494 -5.18 -11.51 -24.19
N GLN A 495 -6.33 -11.09 -24.71
CA GLN A 495 -7.25 -11.92 -25.52
C GLN A 495 -6.71 -12.23 -26.94
N GLY A 496 -5.50 -11.78 -27.27
CA GLY A 496 -4.85 -11.96 -28.58
C GLY A 496 -3.95 -13.20 -28.66
N PRO A 497 -3.51 -13.58 -29.88
CA PRO A 497 -2.65 -14.75 -30.10
C PRO A 497 -1.21 -14.59 -29.59
N GLN A 498 -0.75 -13.37 -29.28
CA GLN A 498 0.55 -13.11 -28.66
C GLN A 498 0.39 -12.24 -27.40
N PRO A 499 1.17 -12.52 -26.33
CA PRO A 499 1.15 -11.72 -25.12
C PRO A 499 1.65 -10.30 -25.43
N GLN A 500 0.98 -9.30 -24.85
CA GLN A 500 1.43 -7.92 -24.99
C GLN A 500 2.62 -7.71 -24.04
N LEU A 501 3.77 -7.31 -24.60
CA LEU A 501 4.94 -7.02 -23.79
C LEU A 501 4.91 -5.57 -23.31
N ILE A 502 5.04 -5.38 -22.00
CA ILE A 502 5.09 -4.07 -21.35
C ILE A 502 6.43 -3.91 -20.63
N GLY A 503 7.15 -2.84 -20.96
CA GLY A 503 8.34 -2.41 -20.25
C GLY A 503 7.97 -1.61 -19.01
N GLU A 504 8.44 -2.06 -17.86
CA GLU A 504 8.25 -1.47 -16.54
C GLU A 504 9.58 -1.11 -15.88
N ASN A 505 9.49 -0.30 -14.83
CA ASN A 505 10.61 0.00 -13.95
C ASN A 505 10.18 -0.29 -12.50
N ALA A 506 10.72 -1.33 -11.88
CA ALA A 506 10.45 -1.72 -10.51
C ALA A 506 11.33 -0.95 -9.52
N THR A 507 12.52 -0.52 -9.94
CA THR A 507 13.51 0.16 -9.08
C THR A 507 12.96 1.44 -8.46
N TRP A 508 12.25 2.29 -9.23
CA TRP A 508 11.70 3.53 -8.66
C TRP A 508 10.62 3.27 -7.59
N LYS A 509 9.85 2.17 -7.73
CA LYS A 509 8.88 1.74 -6.72
C LYS A 509 9.60 1.30 -5.44
N GLY A 510 10.69 0.55 -5.59
CA GLY A 510 11.56 0.16 -4.47
C GLY A 510 12.15 1.36 -3.74
N ILE A 511 12.68 2.35 -4.47
CA ILE A 511 13.19 3.60 -3.90
C ILE A 511 12.08 4.35 -3.16
N ARG A 512 10.91 4.50 -3.77
CA ARG A 512 9.75 5.19 -3.17
C ARG A 512 9.28 4.49 -1.90
N ALA A 513 9.18 3.16 -1.89
CA ALA A 513 8.78 2.37 -0.73
C ALA A 513 9.78 2.51 0.43
N THR A 514 11.09 2.49 0.13
CA THR A 514 12.13 2.73 1.15
C THR A 514 12.05 4.14 1.74
N LEU A 515 11.88 5.17 0.90
CA LEU A 515 11.74 6.55 1.37
C LEU A 515 10.49 6.74 2.25
N THR A 516 9.39 6.08 1.90
CA THR A 516 8.10 6.22 2.61
C THR A 516 7.92 5.25 3.79
N ARG A 517 9.01 4.59 4.23
CA ARG A 517 8.97 3.65 5.37
C ARG A 517 8.72 4.36 6.71
N ASP A 518 9.45 5.45 6.97
CA ASP A 518 9.40 6.18 8.25
C ASP A 518 8.90 7.63 8.12
N TYR A 519 8.44 8.01 6.93
CA TYR A 519 7.93 9.33 6.60
C TYR A 519 6.75 9.20 5.62
N VAL A 520 5.72 10.02 5.80
CA VAL A 520 4.59 10.02 4.87
C VAL A 520 4.96 10.67 3.54
N PRO A 521 4.28 10.35 2.43
CA PRO A 521 4.59 10.96 1.13
C PRO A 521 4.59 12.49 1.13
N SER A 522 3.65 13.13 1.84
CA SER A 522 3.56 14.59 1.93
C SER A 522 4.75 15.26 2.63
N ALA A 523 5.54 14.52 3.41
CA ALA A 523 6.72 15.05 4.11
C ALA A 523 7.79 15.54 3.14
N TYR A 524 7.78 15.04 1.90
CA TYR A 524 8.69 15.40 0.82
C TYR A 524 8.18 16.59 -0.01
N ARG A 525 6.89 16.91 0.05
CA ARG A 525 6.22 17.82 -0.88
C ARG A 525 6.79 19.24 -0.80
N GLY A 526 7.20 19.79 -1.94
CA GLY A 526 7.74 21.15 -2.06
C GLY A 526 9.11 21.36 -1.41
N ARG A 527 9.78 20.30 -0.95
CA ARG A 527 11.09 20.38 -0.30
C ARG A 527 12.23 20.17 -1.27
N ALA A 528 13.43 20.57 -0.85
CA ALA A 528 14.65 20.30 -1.60
C ALA A 528 15.17 18.88 -1.36
N ALA A 529 15.68 18.24 -2.41
CA ALA A 529 16.44 17.00 -2.34
C ALA A 529 17.79 17.13 -3.06
N ILE A 530 18.74 16.27 -2.71
CA ILE A 530 20.07 16.20 -3.36
C ILE A 530 20.30 14.78 -3.89
N ILE A 531 20.75 14.66 -5.14
CA ILE A 531 21.14 13.39 -5.76
C ILE A 531 22.61 13.47 -6.17
N LEU A 532 23.40 12.47 -5.77
CA LEU A 532 24.78 12.29 -6.20
C LEU A 532 24.85 11.09 -7.15
N ALA A 533 25.32 11.27 -8.37
CA ALA A 533 25.48 10.18 -9.33
C ALA A 533 26.61 10.48 -10.32
N GLY A 534 27.15 9.44 -10.97
CA GLY A 534 28.14 9.61 -12.04
C GLY A 534 27.50 9.96 -13.38
N SER A 535 26.24 9.57 -13.57
CA SER A 535 25.47 9.85 -14.80
C SER A 535 23.98 10.05 -14.52
N GLU A 536 23.28 10.65 -15.49
CA GLU A 536 21.82 10.80 -15.46
C GLU A 536 21.09 9.45 -15.44
N SER A 537 21.60 8.45 -16.16
CA SER A 537 21.02 7.11 -16.22
C SER A 537 20.92 6.46 -14.82
N GLU A 538 21.98 6.61 -14.01
CA GLU A 538 22.03 6.08 -12.63
C GLU A 538 21.05 6.80 -11.69
N ALA A 539 20.76 8.08 -11.95
CA ALA A 539 19.87 8.90 -11.13
C ALA A 539 18.40 8.86 -11.59
N SER A 540 18.10 8.42 -12.81
CA SER A 540 16.79 8.53 -13.45
C SER A 540 15.63 7.96 -12.62
N ALA A 541 15.77 6.73 -12.11
CA ALA A 541 14.75 6.10 -11.25
C ALA A 541 14.55 6.86 -9.93
N THR A 542 15.63 7.38 -9.35
CA THR A 542 15.60 8.22 -8.13
C THR A 542 14.90 9.54 -8.38
N ILE A 543 15.18 10.21 -9.50
CA ILE A 543 14.54 11.47 -9.89
C ILE A 543 13.03 11.25 -10.00
N PHE A 544 12.61 10.19 -10.69
CA PHE A 544 11.20 9.85 -10.82
C PHE A 544 10.54 9.53 -9.48
N ALA A 545 11.18 8.74 -8.62
CA ALA A 545 10.68 8.43 -7.29
C ALA A 545 10.48 9.68 -6.43
N LEU A 546 11.45 10.61 -6.39
CA LEU A 546 11.34 11.86 -5.65
C LEU A 546 10.25 12.78 -6.22
N ARG A 547 10.12 12.88 -7.55
CA ARG A 547 9.01 13.61 -8.18
C ARG A 547 7.65 13.03 -7.83
N SER A 548 7.52 11.70 -7.78
CA SER A 548 6.27 11.03 -7.37
C SER A 548 5.88 11.32 -5.92
N LEU A 549 6.83 11.78 -5.08
CA LEU A 549 6.59 12.25 -3.72
C LEU A 549 6.34 13.77 -3.64
N GLY A 550 6.30 14.45 -4.80
CA GLY A 550 6.05 15.89 -4.89
C GLY A 550 7.22 16.76 -4.43
N VAL A 551 8.46 16.24 -4.42
CA VAL A 551 9.67 17.03 -4.15
C VAL A 551 9.75 18.23 -5.10
N GLY A 552 10.09 19.40 -4.56
CA GLY A 552 10.16 20.65 -5.32
C GLY A 552 11.46 20.77 -6.11
N ALA A 553 12.50 21.30 -5.47
CA ALA A 553 13.81 21.46 -6.09
C ALA A 553 14.68 20.21 -5.90
N ILE A 554 15.12 19.59 -6.98
CA ILE A 554 16.05 18.46 -6.93
C ILE A 554 17.42 18.93 -7.42
N HIS A 555 18.42 18.85 -6.56
CA HIS A 555 19.77 19.29 -6.86
C HIS A 555 20.64 18.10 -7.24
N THR A 556 21.45 18.23 -8.29
CA THR A 556 22.29 17.13 -8.79
C THR A 556 23.77 17.40 -8.58
N VAL A 557 24.52 16.35 -8.24
CA VAL A 557 25.98 16.38 -8.07
C VAL A 557 26.60 15.29 -8.94
N GLY A 558 27.56 15.67 -9.78
CA GLY A 558 28.30 14.76 -10.65
C GLY A 558 27.77 14.62 -12.07
N PHE A 559 26.53 15.08 -12.34
CA PHE A 559 25.94 15.05 -13.69
C PHE A 559 25.00 16.24 -13.93
N ARG A 560 24.72 16.50 -15.22
CA ARG A 560 23.64 17.39 -15.68
C ARG A 560 22.60 16.53 -16.39
N ALA A 561 21.33 16.78 -16.10
CA ALA A 561 20.22 16.08 -16.74
C ALA A 561 19.81 16.74 -18.06
N HIS A 562 19.23 15.94 -18.96
CA HIS A 562 18.78 16.37 -20.28
C HIS A 562 17.37 15.84 -20.57
N GLY A 563 16.64 16.52 -21.46
CA GLY A 563 15.30 16.06 -21.87
C GLY A 563 14.23 16.17 -20.76
N PRO A 564 13.22 15.28 -20.73
CA PRO A 564 12.07 15.38 -19.81
C PRO A 564 12.44 15.27 -18.31
N LEU A 565 13.58 14.65 -18.00
CA LEU A 565 14.08 14.56 -16.65
C LEU A 565 14.78 15.85 -16.21
N ALA A 566 15.22 16.73 -17.11
CA ALA A 566 15.94 17.96 -16.75
C ALA A 566 15.08 19.03 -16.07
N GLU A 567 13.77 19.01 -16.26
CA GLU A 567 12.87 20.06 -15.78
C GLU A 567 12.89 20.18 -14.24
N GLY A 568 13.27 21.35 -13.71
CA GLY A 568 13.36 21.57 -12.26
C GLY A 568 14.56 20.90 -11.57
N LEU A 569 15.53 20.36 -12.33
CA LEU A 569 16.81 19.91 -11.78
C LEU A 569 17.84 21.04 -11.75
N GLU A 570 18.50 21.21 -10.60
CA GLU A 570 19.51 22.24 -10.38
C GLU A 570 20.90 21.63 -10.15
N PRO A 571 21.80 21.64 -11.13
CA PRO A 571 23.13 21.08 -10.95
C PRO A 571 23.98 21.96 -10.02
N PHE A 572 24.60 21.35 -9.00
CA PHE A 572 25.60 22.04 -8.20
C PHE A 572 26.89 22.21 -9.01
N THR A 573 27.11 23.45 -9.48
CA THR A 573 28.31 23.82 -10.24
C THR A 573 29.43 24.37 -9.37
N SER A 574 29.15 24.73 -8.11
CA SER A 574 30.16 25.26 -7.18
C SER A 574 29.79 25.01 -5.71
N ILE A 575 30.76 25.22 -4.81
CA ILE A 575 30.54 25.16 -3.36
C ILE A 575 29.56 26.26 -2.87
N GLN A 576 29.41 27.35 -3.65
CA GLN A 576 28.42 28.39 -3.34
C GLN A 576 27.00 27.88 -3.59
N SER A 577 26.79 27.09 -4.65
CA SER A 577 25.49 26.45 -4.92
C SER A 577 25.05 25.53 -3.79
N VAL A 578 25.99 24.83 -3.14
CA VAL A 578 25.70 24.00 -1.95
C VAL A 578 25.22 24.88 -0.78
N LYS A 579 25.84 26.04 -0.56
CA LYS A 579 25.43 26.95 0.53
C LYS A 579 24.06 27.61 0.34
N MET A 580 23.55 27.65 -0.90
CA MET A 580 22.25 28.23 -1.21
C MET A 580 21.08 27.32 -0.84
N VAL A 581 21.33 26.01 -0.67
CA VAL A 581 20.30 25.08 -0.20
C VAL A 581 20.32 25.11 1.32
N GLU A 582 19.35 25.78 1.95
CA GLU A 582 19.36 25.95 3.39
C GLU A 582 19.26 24.60 4.14
N GLN A 583 18.32 23.73 3.77
CA GLN A 583 18.18 22.38 4.34
C GLN A 583 17.46 21.40 3.37
N PRO A 584 18.15 20.42 2.77
CA PRO A 584 17.50 19.35 2.01
C PRO A 584 16.80 18.37 2.96
N PHE A 585 15.63 17.87 2.55
CA PHE A 585 14.90 16.83 3.28
C PHE A 585 15.39 15.43 2.93
N ALA A 586 15.78 15.21 1.67
CA ALA A 586 16.26 13.92 1.18
C ALA A 586 17.63 14.07 0.50
N MET A 587 18.51 13.09 0.73
CA MET A 587 19.77 12.95 0.01
C MET A 587 19.91 11.52 -0.49
N VAL A 588 20.19 11.34 -1.78
CA VAL A 588 20.35 10.02 -2.39
C VAL A 588 21.71 9.93 -3.06
N SER A 589 22.48 8.89 -2.73
CA SER A 589 23.76 8.58 -3.37
C SER A 589 23.60 7.38 -4.29
N ALA A 590 23.69 7.61 -5.60
CA ALA A 590 23.80 6.58 -6.64
C ALA A 590 25.25 6.49 -7.19
N LEU A 591 26.23 6.81 -6.35
CA LEU A 591 27.64 6.74 -6.71
C LEU A 591 28.13 5.28 -6.77
N PRO A 592 29.13 4.98 -7.61
CA PRO A 592 29.76 3.67 -7.61
C PRO A 592 30.63 3.45 -6.35
N PRO A 593 30.96 2.20 -5.98
CA PRO A 593 31.65 1.88 -4.72
C PRO A 593 32.98 2.59 -4.49
N GLU A 594 33.73 2.89 -5.55
CA GLU A 594 35.02 3.58 -5.47
C GLU A 594 34.85 5.06 -5.10
N LYS A 595 33.64 5.60 -5.24
CA LYS A 595 33.28 7.00 -4.99
C LYS A 595 32.31 7.18 -3.82
N SER A 596 31.95 6.10 -3.11
CA SER A 596 30.97 6.13 -2.00
C SER A 596 31.34 7.14 -0.91
N LEU A 597 32.63 7.37 -0.64
CA LEU A 597 33.11 8.30 0.38
C LEU A 597 32.81 9.78 0.06
N LEU A 598 32.59 10.13 -1.20
CA LEU A 598 32.40 11.52 -1.64
C LEU A 598 31.14 12.17 -1.08
N VAL A 599 30.18 11.37 -0.60
CA VAL A 599 28.93 11.87 0.02
C VAL A 599 29.12 12.36 1.46
N GLN A 600 30.13 11.85 2.18
CA GLN A 600 30.29 12.11 3.61
C GLN A 600 30.47 13.61 3.97
N PRO A 601 31.24 14.42 3.21
CA PRO A 601 31.35 15.85 3.49
C PRO A 601 29.99 16.57 3.43
N LEU A 602 29.12 16.20 2.48
CA LEU A 602 27.78 16.78 2.36
C LEU A 602 26.86 16.35 3.51
N LEU A 603 26.91 15.07 3.90
CA LEU A 603 26.16 14.57 5.06
C LEU A 603 26.53 15.32 6.34
N ARG A 604 27.83 15.57 6.55
CA ARG A 604 28.32 16.34 7.71
C ARG A 604 27.97 17.82 7.62
N HIS A 605 27.98 18.41 6.43
CA HIS A 605 27.60 19.81 6.21
C HIS A 605 26.15 20.06 6.61
N TYR A 606 25.25 19.20 6.15
CA TYR A 606 23.81 19.26 6.44
C TYR A 606 23.40 18.51 7.71
N ARG A 607 24.33 18.30 8.65
CA ARG A 607 24.02 17.66 9.93
C ARG A 607 22.94 18.41 10.69
N SER A 608 22.16 17.69 11.48
CA SER A 608 21.21 18.29 12.42
C SER A 608 21.96 18.99 13.57
N SER A 609 22.40 20.22 13.34
CA SER A 609 22.97 21.06 14.41
C SER A 609 21.79 21.63 15.19
N GLY A 610 21.58 21.17 16.43
CA GLY A 610 20.43 21.52 17.29
C GLY A 610 20.22 23.01 17.63
N ARG A 611 20.89 23.94 16.92
CA ARG A 611 20.74 25.40 17.01
C ARG A 611 20.38 26.09 15.69
N ALA A 612 20.40 25.40 14.55
CA ALA A 612 20.23 26.04 13.22
C ALA A 612 19.03 25.50 12.42
N SER A 613 18.52 24.32 12.73
CA SER A 613 17.27 23.84 12.14
C SER A 613 16.10 24.37 12.98
N PRO A 614 15.08 25.02 12.40
CA PRO A 614 13.88 25.31 13.15
C PRO A 614 13.33 23.98 13.71
N PRO A 615 12.75 23.96 14.93
CA PRO A 615 12.19 22.75 15.55
C PRO A 615 11.20 21.99 14.64
N SER A 616 10.70 22.66 13.61
CA SER A 616 9.73 22.22 12.62
C SER A 616 10.22 21.29 11.50
N THR A 617 11.52 21.00 11.36
CA THR A 617 12.06 20.21 10.23
C THR A 617 13.27 19.33 10.60
N ARG A 618 13.20 18.60 11.72
CA ARG A 618 14.31 17.71 12.13
C ARG A 618 14.44 16.43 11.30
N GLY A 619 13.35 15.92 10.72
CA GLY A 619 13.39 14.72 9.89
C GLY A 619 14.15 14.95 8.58
N LYS A 620 15.13 14.09 8.29
CA LYS A 620 15.83 14.02 7.00
C LYS A 620 16.16 12.58 6.66
N VAL A 621 16.16 12.27 5.36
CA VAL A 621 16.37 10.91 4.86
C VAL A 621 17.58 10.82 3.96
N TYR A 622 18.47 9.87 4.24
CA TYR A 622 19.59 9.51 3.40
C TYR A 622 19.36 8.12 2.81
N LEU A 623 19.57 7.97 1.51
CA LEU A 623 19.48 6.70 0.80
C LEU A 623 20.77 6.42 0.05
N ASP A 624 21.43 5.32 0.40
CA ASP A 624 22.65 4.85 -0.27
C ASP A 624 22.33 3.75 -1.27
N LEU A 625 22.37 4.04 -2.57
CA LEU A 625 22.13 3.10 -3.67
C LEU A 625 23.42 2.43 -4.18
N THR A 626 24.55 2.63 -3.51
CA THR A 626 25.84 2.04 -3.89
C THR A 626 25.79 0.51 -3.83
N ARG A 627 26.08 -0.18 -4.94
CA ARG A 627 26.12 -1.66 -5.05
C ARG A 627 27.54 -2.21 -4.98
N GLY A 628 27.82 -3.14 -4.08
CA GLY A 628 29.11 -3.87 -4.01
C GLY A 628 29.97 -3.52 -2.78
N GLU A 629 31.20 -4.03 -2.76
CA GLU A 629 32.15 -3.75 -1.68
C GLU A 629 32.57 -2.27 -1.71
N ARG A 630 32.13 -1.54 -0.69
CA ARG A 630 32.33 -0.09 -0.59
C ARG A 630 33.50 0.28 0.30
N THR A 631 34.07 1.45 0.02
CA THR A 631 35.03 2.08 0.93
C THR A 631 34.28 2.91 1.97
N GLY A 632 34.51 2.59 3.26
CA GLY A 632 33.89 3.26 4.42
C GLY A 632 32.39 3.00 4.60
N ASP A 633 31.78 3.75 5.52
CA ASP A 633 30.38 3.58 5.93
C ASP A 633 29.58 4.91 5.83
N PRO A 634 29.12 5.29 4.63
CA PRO A 634 28.28 6.48 4.44
C PRO A 634 26.97 6.43 5.25
N VAL A 635 26.38 5.24 5.41
CA VAL A 635 25.13 5.03 6.14
C VAL A 635 25.33 5.35 7.62
N GLY A 636 26.37 4.78 8.25
CA GLY A 636 26.73 5.11 9.62
C GLY A 636 27.04 6.59 9.81
N VAL A 637 27.79 7.21 8.88
CA VAL A 637 28.07 8.66 8.93
C VAL A 637 26.78 9.49 8.84
N ALA A 638 25.81 9.08 8.02
CA ALA A 638 24.52 9.74 7.93
C ALA A 638 23.74 9.64 9.26
N VAL A 639 23.68 8.45 9.87
CA VAL A 639 23.04 8.25 11.18
C VAL A 639 23.70 9.13 12.25
N TRP A 640 25.04 9.15 12.32
CA TRP A 640 25.79 10.02 13.23
C TRP A 640 25.55 11.52 12.99
N ALA A 641 25.23 11.91 11.75
CA ALA A 641 24.89 13.28 11.39
C ALA A 641 23.40 13.63 11.62
N GLY A 642 22.60 12.67 12.13
CA GLY A 642 21.18 12.85 12.46
C GLY A 642 20.22 12.61 11.30
N TRP A 643 20.61 11.81 10.31
CA TRP A 643 19.75 11.37 9.22
C TRP A 643 19.12 10.02 9.52
N THR A 644 17.87 9.82 9.11
CA THR A 644 17.33 8.47 8.91
C THR A 644 17.98 7.90 7.64
N ALA A 645 18.71 6.80 7.76
CA ALA A 645 19.53 6.30 6.66
C ALA A 645 19.15 4.86 6.27
N TYR A 646 19.04 4.61 4.96
CA TYR A 646 18.79 3.29 4.40
C TYR A 646 19.86 2.90 3.39
N GLY A 647 20.12 1.60 3.27
CA GLY A 647 21.06 1.05 2.29
C GLY A 647 20.36 0.48 1.05
N ILE A 648 21.17 0.13 0.05
CA ILE A 648 20.68 -0.46 -1.21
C ILE A 648 19.92 -1.77 -0.97
N GLU A 649 20.23 -2.49 0.09
CA GLU A 649 19.59 -3.78 0.40
C GLU A 649 18.09 -3.63 0.71
N ASP A 650 17.68 -2.55 1.38
CA ASP A 650 16.26 -2.26 1.61
C ASP A 650 15.55 -1.94 0.28
N VAL A 651 16.22 -1.22 -0.61
CA VAL A 651 15.71 -0.91 -1.96
C VAL A 651 15.62 -2.16 -2.82
N ASP A 652 16.63 -3.03 -2.79
CA ASP A 652 16.65 -4.28 -3.55
C ASP A 652 15.58 -5.25 -3.03
N ALA A 653 15.34 -5.31 -1.72
CA ALA A 653 14.25 -6.10 -1.15
C ALA A 653 12.88 -5.60 -1.63
N TRP A 654 12.59 -4.29 -1.55
CA TRP A 654 11.35 -3.74 -2.10
C TRP A 654 11.25 -3.89 -3.63
N THR A 655 12.35 -3.71 -4.35
CA THR A 655 12.38 -3.92 -5.81
C THR A 655 12.05 -5.38 -6.15
N THR A 656 12.51 -6.34 -5.35
CA THR A 656 12.17 -7.76 -5.51
C THR A 656 10.69 -8.03 -5.23
N VAL A 657 10.11 -7.42 -4.17
CA VAL A 657 8.66 -7.47 -3.89
C VAL A 657 7.86 -6.98 -5.10
N GLU A 658 8.23 -5.81 -5.65
CA GLU A 658 7.54 -5.22 -6.80
C GLU A 658 7.76 -6.02 -8.09
N THR A 659 8.94 -6.62 -8.27
CA THR A 659 9.25 -7.48 -9.42
C THR A 659 8.38 -8.74 -9.40
N LEU A 660 8.22 -9.40 -8.23
CA LEU A 660 7.32 -10.53 -8.07
C LEU A 660 5.86 -10.13 -8.36
N ARG A 661 5.43 -8.97 -7.86
CA ARG A 661 4.09 -8.46 -8.12
C ARG A 661 3.86 -8.20 -9.62
N LEU A 662 4.83 -7.63 -10.31
CA LEU A 662 4.76 -7.34 -11.74
C LEU A 662 4.79 -8.62 -12.61
N LEU A 663 5.65 -9.58 -12.28
CA LEU A 663 5.85 -10.77 -13.11
C LEU A 663 4.78 -11.85 -12.91
N VAL A 664 4.35 -12.08 -11.67
CA VAL A 664 3.45 -13.19 -11.33
C VAL A 664 2.21 -12.78 -10.54
N GLY A 665 2.01 -11.48 -10.28
CA GLY A 665 0.84 -10.99 -9.55
C GLY A 665 0.79 -11.41 -8.07
N GLN A 666 1.84 -12.02 -7.54
CA GLN A 666 1.89 -12.47 -6.15
C GLN A 666 2.52 -11.42 -5.26
N ASN A 667 2.03 -11.34 -4.03
CA ASN A 667 2.56 -10.46 -3.01
C ASN A 667 3.35 -11.28 -1.99
N VAL A 668 4.47 -10.72 -1.52
CA VAL A 668 5.34 -11.33 -0.52
C VAL A 668 5.72 -10.29 0.53
N PRO A 669 5.78 -10.64 1.82
CA PRO A 669 6.15 -9.68 2.86
C PRO A 669 7.58 -9.17 2.66
N PHE A 670 7.76 -7.86 2.79
CA PHE A 670 9.08 -7.22 2.67
C PHE A 670 10.11 -7.82 3.63
N ASP A 671 9.73 -8.02 4.90
CA ASP A 671 10.63 -8.53 5.93
C ASP A 671 11.10 -9.97 5.59
N PHE A 672 10.24 -10.78 4.93
CA PHE A 672 10.60 -12.10 4.42
C PHE A 672 11.63 -12.04 3.27
N VAL A 673 11.42 -11.16 2.29
CA VAL A 673 12.37 -10.96 1.18
C VAL A 673 13.73 -10.49 1.70
N ARG A 674 13.72 -9.58 2.67
CA ARG A 674 14.92 -9.04 3.27
C ARG A 674 15.69 -10.09 4.08
N MET A 675 14.97 -10.95 4.82
CA MET A 675 15.57 -12.09 5.53
C MET A 675 16.24 -13.08 4.56
N ALA A 676 15.55 -13.43 3.48
CA ALA A 676 16.08 -14.34 2.46
C ALA A 676 17.31 -13.78 1.73
N SER A 677 17.48 -12.45 1.74
CA SER A 677 18.66 -11.77 1.19
C SER A 677 19.87 -11.78 2.13
N GLY A 678 19.78 -12.40 3.31
CA GLY A 678 20.91 -12.64 4.21
C GLY A 678 21.03 -11.71 5.42
N ARG A 679 20.03 -10.85 5.70
CA ARG A 679 19.98 -10.03 6.93
C ARG A 679 18.87 -10.48 7.87
N VAL A 680 19.24 -10.95 9.05
CA VAL A 680 18.33 -11.14 10.19
C VAL A 680 18.33 -9.88 11.04
N PHE A 681 17.16 -9.45 11.53
CA PHE A 681 17.03 -8.31 12.45
C PHE A 681 17.72 -8.56 13.80
#